data_AF-A0A7C5YAK2-F1
#
_entry.id   AF-A0A7C5YAK2-F1
#
_cell.length_a   1.000
_cell.length_b   1.000
_cell.length_c   1.000
_cell.angle_alpha   90.00
_cell.angle_beta   90.00
_cell.angle_gamma   90.00
#
_symmetry.space_group_name_H-M   'P 1'
#
loop_
_entity.id
_entity.type
_entity.pdbx_description
1 polymer ?
#
loop_
_entity_poly.entity_id
_entity_poly.type
_entity_poly.pdbx_seq_one_letter_code
_entity_poly.pdbx_strand_id
1 'polypeptide(L)'
;MRKILALLAFLIFLSRISLSQPELFDEQPKNGTYIYGRDTDVFSIRAFTTSINSASLFVKVKDPTAVWKEVQMSCYDLNPWLCNATVPGLEALLAEGKYLLYYFKVSDESGTSYYGNETHPLEVLVDRTPPIISLASISAQNNSYVSERKKLIFNITDPLSGVNVNATVFLFAYGNETWNSSWTNLIYQNGSFIAPWNTSELPNNSTWIVYVNASDMVGNWNVTRVGIFHIDNENPEIMDYYPKDDQAIWGEYRVYVEAKDLYSGLNRIEVIIGGFNDSSPCEKDSCALILNTGEIPDGNYTLIITVFDNAENFASVFVRVRVDNSNPVLTLEYPSDYLSGEVVLKLLVGNIREIKGSKVEIYQPGSLSESPLNCQNFICVFLIDTRAYSDGTYTLTFKVANEVGMETSLSKTFYFDNKKPTLVVSMPVYENQTIFISFGGMDEFGLNENATRIEFMGEILQVKCKRILENKRIVCEERIERELEPGNYSMKFEIFDLANNSASEEKILEVKPKVFAGTQESKEEKNVSAVSEARKEGKISTPFGEFEPIQIALIFGVPLGLTLLAIPIYSFLSRKRVISIKIEAEEKLKNELDNVTMAKRFINMSGELMEEKEYLLNVKKMVEEISQISPLRGEFEKLMKMIPEVIKEKMEKEYKDKISRLEKRNLNEIKRRIDFALKVKDLEEIRKIKEEIKVLLDELRKHIEEELKLLQEIKKNVEGVKLER
;
A
#
# COMPACT_ATOMS: atom_id res chain seq x y z
N MET A 1 -28.43 -102.39 -32.47
CA MET A 1 -27.23 -101.62 -32.92
C MET A 1 -27.13 -100.21 -32.35
N ARG A 2 -28.18 -99.38 -32.28
CA ARG A 2 -28.10 -98.01 -31.70
C ARG A 2 -27.72 -97.91 -30.21
N LYS A 3 -28.06 -98.90 -29.36
CA LYS A 3 -27.68 -98.90 -27.93
C LYS A 3 -26.23 -99.36 -27.66
N ILE A 4 -25.61 -100.09 -28.59
CA ILE A 4 -24.20 -100.53 -28.47
C ILE A 4 -23.26 -99.42 -28.96
N LEU A 5 -23.67 -98.65 -29.97
CA LEU A 5 -22.92 -97.49 -30.44
C LEU A 5 -22.93 -96.32 -29.42
N ALA A 6 -24.01 -96.16 -28.66
CA ALA A 6 -24.08 -95.18 -27.57
C ALA A 6 -23.24 -95.58 -26.34
N LEU A 7 -23.13 -96.88 -26.04
CA LEU A 7 -22.27 -97.36 -24.94
C LEU A 7 -20.78 -97.29 -25.31
N LEU A 8 -20.41 -97.56 -26.56
CA LEU A 8 -19.03 -97.31 -27.03
C LEU A 8 -18.71 -95.82 -27.13
N ALA A 9 -19.64 -94.95 -27.54
CA ALA A 9 -19.41 -93.51 -27.53
C ALA A 9 -19.32 -92.94 -26.10
N PHE A 10 -20.05 -93.50 -25.13
CA PHE A 10 -19.97 -93.13 -23.71
C PHE A 10 -18.70 -93.66 -23.03
N LEU A 11 -18.22 -94.86 -23.39
CA LEU A 11 -16.95 -95.41 -22.92
C LEU A 11 -15.72 -94.77 -23.58
N ILE A 12 -15.81 -94.33 -24.84
CA ILE A 12 -14.76 -93.55 -25.51
C ILE A 12 -14.72 -92.09 -25.01
N PHE A 13 -15.81 -91.58 -24.42
CA PHE A 13 -15.81 -90.30 -23.69
C PHE A 13 -15.34 -90.42 -22.23
N LEU A 14 -15.40 -91.60 -21.61
CA LEU A 14 -14.91 -91.84 -20.25
C LEU A 14 -13.43 -92.29 -20.17
N SER A 15 -12.77 -92.55 -21.30
CA SER A 15 -11.35 -92.91 -21.35
C SER A 15 -10.44 -91.79 -21.83
N ARG A 16 -10.86 -90.53 -21.70
CA ARG A 16 -9.95 -89.39 -21.64
C ARG A 16 -10.05 -88.74 -20.27
N ILE A 17 -9.69 -89.48 -19.23
CA ILE A 17 -8.93 -88.83 -18.16
C ILE A 17 -7.65 -88.42 -18.87
N SER A 18 -7.63 -87.18 -19.38
CA SER A 18 -6.38 -86.50 -19.60
C SER A 18 -5.71 -86.55 -18.23
N LEU A 19 -4.74 -87.45 -18.08
CA LEU A 19 -3.77 -87.42 -17.01
C LEU A 19 -3.09 -86.05 -17.16
N SER A 20 -3.71 -85.04 -16.55
CA SER A 20 -3.23 -83.68 -16.60
C SER A 20 -2.01 -83.63 -15.71
N GLN A 21 -0.92 -83.08 -16.26
CA GLN A 21 0.32 -82.84 -15.52
C GLN A 21 0.02 -82.10 -14.20
N PRO A 22 0.90 -82.21 -13.17
CA PRO A 22 0.67 -81.59 -11.88
C PRO A 22 0.31 -80.10 -12.01
N GLU A 23 -0.79 -79.66 -11.42
CA GLU A 23 -1.14 -78.24 -11.40
C GLU A 23 -0.42 -77.56 -10.22
N LEU A 24 0.50 -76.64 -10.53
CA LEU A 24 1.35 -75.97 -9.55
C LEU A 24 0.83 -74.57 -9.21
N PHE A 25 0.80 -74.23 -7.93
CA PHE A 25 0.30 -72.95 -7.44
C PHE A 25 0.83 -72.66 -6.03
N ASP A 26 0.57 -71.46 -5.53
CA ASP A 26 0.96 -71.02 -4.19
C ASP A 26 2.47 -71.18 -3.88
N GLU A 27 3.29 -70.61 -4.76
CA GLU A 27 4.72 -70.49 -4.56
C GLU A 27 5.07 -69.62 -3.35
N GLN A 28 6.09 -70.01 -2.61
CA GLN A 28 6.73 -69.20 -1.57
C GLN A 28 8.25 -69.31 -1.73
N PRO A 29 9.00 -68.20 -1.64
CA PRO A 29 8.50 -66.82 -1.64
C PRO A 29 7.72 -66.49 -2.92
N LYS A 30 6.94 -65.41 -2.94
CA LYS A 30 6.19 -64.99 -4.14
C LYS A 30 7.14 -64.35 -5.16
N ASN A 31 6.81 -64.43 -6.44
CA ASN A 31 7.57 -63.73 -7.47
C ASN A 31 7.58 -62.21 -7.24
N GLY A 32 8.74 -61.58 -7.38
CA GLY A 32 8.91 -60.13 -7.18
C GLY A 32 8.91 -59.70 -5.71
N THR A 33 9.10 -60.63 -4.76
CA THR A 33 9.17 -60.32 -3.32
C THR A 33 10.59 -60.39 -2.77
N TYR A 34 10.73 -60.38 -1.45
CA TYR A 34 11.99 -60.24 -0.74
C TYR A 34 12.24 -61.46 0.15
N ILE A 35 13.52 -61.77 0.36
CA ILE A 35 13.98 -62.80 1.29
C ILE A 35 15.16 -62.28 2.10
N TYR A 36 15.42 -62.88 3.26
CA TYR A 36 16.62 -62.56 4.03
C TYR A 36 17.89 -63.06 3.30
N GLY A 37 17.78 -64.15 2.54
CA GLY A 37 18.90 -64.86 1.93
C GLY A 37 19.70 -65.67 2.94
N ARG A 38 19.05 -66.29 3.93
CA ARG A 38 19.66 -67.23 4.91
C ARG A 38 19.57 -68.66 4.40
N ASP A 39 20.45 -69.53 4.88
CA ASP A 39 20.38 -70.97 4.60
C ASP A 39 19.09 -71.65 5.13
N THR A 40 18.36 -70.95 6.00
CA THR A 40 17.05 -71.37 6.54
C THR A 40 15.85 -70.91 5.71
N ASP A 41 16.05 -70.10 4.67
CA ASP A 41 14.93 -69.63 3.85
C ASP A 41 14.31 -70.79 3.09
N VAL A 42 12.99 -70.93 3.24
CA VAL A 42 12.23 -72.05 2.69
C VAL A 42 11.56 -71.63 1.39
N PHE A 43 11.83 -72.38 0.33
CA PHE A 43 11.14 -72.31 -0.93
C PHE A 43 10.12 -73.44 -1.00
N SER A 44 8.87 -73.13 -1.31
CA SER A 44 7.81 -74.14 -1.41
C SER A 44 6.85 -73.88 -2.55
N ILE A 45 6.19 -74.94 -3.01
CA ILE A 45 5.15 -74.92 -4.02
C ILE A 45 4.07 -75.95 -3.67
N ARG A 46 2.80 -75.63 -3.94
CA ARG A 46 1.70 -76.59 -3.83
C ARG A 46 1.41 -77.23 -5.18
N ALA A 47 1.02 -78.50 -5.15
CA ALA A 47 0.71 -79.28 -6.35
C ALA A 47 -0.59 -80.08 -6.20
N PHE A 48 -1.50 -79.96 -7.18
CA PHE A 48 -2.61 -80.90 -7.35
C PHE A 48 -2.17 -82.06 -8.25
N THR A 49 -1.93 -83.23 -7.65
CA THR A 49 -1.65 -84.49 -8.35
C THR A 49 -1.94 -85.68 -7.42
N THR A 50 -2.12 -86.87 -7.99
CA THR A 50 -2.34 -88.12 -7.25
C THR A 50 -1.04 -88.73 -6.71
N SER A 51 0.12 -88.42 -7.30
CA SER A 51 1.44 -88.89 -6.85
C SER A 51 2.53 -87.91 -7.28
N ILE A 52 3.69 -87.91 -6.60
CA ILE A 52 4.86 -87.14 -7.01
C ILE A 52 6.06 -88.08 -7.12
N ASN A 53 6.67 -88.13 -8.30
CA ASN A 53 7.87 -88.93 -8.58
C ASN A 53 9.15 -88.15 -8.24
N SER A 54 9.18 -86.86 -8.55
CA SER A 54 10.29 -85.97 -8.21
C SER A 54 9.85 -84.51 -8.14
N ALA A 55 10.52 -83.73 -7.31
CA ALA A 55 10.35 -82.29 -7.23
C ALA A 55 11.70 -81.62 -7.00
N SER A 56 12.01 -80.63 -7.82
CA SER A 56 13.27 -79.89 -7.79
C SER A 56 13.01 -78.38 -7.81
N LEU A 57 13.78 -77.67 -6.99
CA LEU A 57 13.93 -76.23 -7.04
C LEU A 57 15.23 -75.92 -7.79
N PHE A 58 15.15 -75.04 -8.77
CA PHE A 58 16.33 -74.51 -9.45
C PHE A 58 16.54 -73.07 -9.01
N VAL A 59 17.76 -72.74 -8.59
CA VAL A 59 18.13 -71.38 -8.15
C VAL A 59 19.40 -70.88 -8.82
N LYS A 60 19.50 -69.57 -9.02
CA LYS A 60 20.66 -68.92 -9.61
C LYS A 60 20.74 -67.45 -9.18
N VAL A 61 21.93 -66.94 -8.89
CA VAL A 61 22.12 -65.49 -8.73
C VAL A 61 21.83 -64.80 -10.08
N LYS A 62 21.19 -63.62 -10.08
CA LYS A 62 20.98 -62.81 -11.27
C LYS A 62 22.32 -62.21 -11.76
N ASP A 63 23.12 -63.07 -12.36
CA ASP A 63 24.44 -62.82 -12.93
C ASP A 63 24.56 -63.61 -14.25
N PRO A 64 25.04 -63.00 -15.35
CA PRO A 64 25.27 -63.70 -16.63
C PRO A 64 26.20 -64.92 -16.52
N THR A 65 27.11 -64.91 -15.56
CA THR A 65 28.12 -65.97 -15.35
C THR A 65 27.66 -67.07 -14.39
N ALA A 66 26.59 -66.84 -13.63
CA ALA A 66 26.05 -67.83 -12.71
C ALA A 66 25.33 -68.96 -13.44
N VAL A 67 25.46 -70.19 -12.92
CA VAL A 67 24.84 -71.41 -13.42
C VAL A 67 23.72 -71.85 -12.49
N TRP A 68 22.65 -72.44 -13.04
CA TRP A 68 21.54 -72.98 -12.27
C TRP A 68 22.00 -74.10 -11.33
N LYS A 69 21.66 -73.99 -10.06
CA LYS A 69 21.84 -75.03 -9.03
C LYS A 69 20.51 -75.73 -8.79
N GLU A 70 20.48 -77.04 -8.99
CA GLU A 70 19.33 -77.88 -8.66
C GLU A 70 19.36 -78.29 -7.18
N VAL A 71 18.23 -78.15 -6.50
CA VAL A 71 18.00 -78.55 -5.11
C VAL A 71 16.79 -79.47 -5.07
N GLN A 72 16.97 -80.68 -4.55
CA GLN A 72 15.86 -81.64 -4.40
C GLN A 72 14.91 -81.18 -3.30
N MET A 73 13.61 -81.28 -3.56
CA MET A 73 12.56 -80.86 -2.63
C MET A 73 11.98 -82.06 -1.88
N SER A 74 11.56 -81.83 -0.65
CA SER A 74 10.79 -82.78 0.14
C SER A 74 9.30 -82.49 -0.05
N CYS A 75 8.51 -83.49 -0.43
CA CYS A 75 7.09 -83.34 -0.70
C CYS A 75 6.24 -84.11 0.34
N TYR A 76 5.20 -83.44 0.83
CA TYR A 76 4.29 -83.96 1.84
C TYR A 76 2.86 -83.90 1.31
N ASP A 77 2.14 -85.02 1.34
CA ASP A 77 0.72 -85.05 0.96
C ASP A 77 -0.14 -84.44 2.07
N LEU A 78 -0.47 -83.17 1.89
CA LEU A 78 -1.34 -82.41 2.79
C LEU A 78 -2.72 -82.13 2.17
N ASN A 79 -3.01 -82.71 1.00
CA ASN A 79 -4.18 -82.41 0.16
C ASN A 79 -4.51 -80.91 0.05
N PRO A 80 -3.86 -80.15 -0.85
CA PRO A 80 -2.92 -80.59 -1.89
C PRO A 80 -1.48 -80.78 -1.38
N TRP A 81 -0.63 -81.44 -2.18
CA TRP A 81 0.77 -81.69 -1.86
C TRP A 81 1.52 -80.37 -1.60
N LEU A 82 2.42 -80.38 -0.62
CA LEU A 82 3.35 -79.29 -0.33
C LEU A 82 4.79 -79.80 -0.54
N CYS A 83 5.47 -79.27 -1.54
CA CYS A 83 6.89 -79.52 -1.76
C CYS A 83 7.68 -78.33 -1.24
N ASN A 84 8.69 -78.56 -0.40
CA ASN A 84 9.56 -77.50 0.11
C ASN A 84 11.05 -77.90 0.14
N ALA A 85 11.92 -76.90 0.11
CA ALA A 85 13.36 -77.04 0.25
C ALA A 85 13.96 -75.77 0.85
N THR A 86 15.08 -75.91 1.55
CA THR A 86 16.01 -74.81 1.78
C THR A 86 17.15 -74.90 0.78
N VAL A 87 17.87 -73.80 0.55
CA VAL A 87 19.04 -73.79 -0.34
C VAL A 87 20.31 -73.79 0.51
N PRO A 88 21.07 -74.90 0.59
CA PRO A 88 22.30 -74.92 1.38
C PRO A 88 23.36 -73.98 0.81
N GLY A 89 23.97 -73.15 1.67
CA GLY A 89 24.95 -72.13 1.30
C GLY A 89 24.36 -70.92 0.56
N LEU A 90 23.05 -70.67 0.66
CA LEU A 90 22.40 -69.49 0.10
C LEU A 90 23.00 -68.20 0.64
N GLU A 91 23.34 -68.17 1.93
CA GLU A 91 23.86 -66.97 2.58
C GLU A 91 25.22 -66.55 2.01
N ALA A 92 26.08 -67.53 1.72
CA ALA A 92 27.38 -67.32 1.09
C ALA A 92 27.26 -67.08 -0.43
N LEU A 93 26.19 -67.56 -1.06
CA LEU A 93 25.96 -67.45 -2.51
C LEU A 93 25.48 -66.05 -2.93
N LEU A 94 24.73 -65.35 -2.07
CA LEU A 94 24.09 -64.07 -2.38
C LEU A 94 24.56 -62.95 -1.45
N ALA A 95 25.00 -61.84 -2.05
CA ALA A 95 25.25 -60.59 -1.35
C ALA A 95 23.97 -59.74 -1.21
N GLU A 96 24.03 -58.75 -0.32
CA GLU A 96 22.96 -57.77 -0.11
C GLU A 96 22.51 -57.07 -1.40
N GLY A 97 21.20 -56.86 -1.55
CA GLY A 97 20.63 -56.16 -2.70
C GLY A 97 20.79 -56.90 -4.03
N LYS A 98 21.10 -58.20 -4.00
CA LYS A 98 21.18 -59.05 -5.20
C LYS A 98 19.89 -59.85 -5.40
N TYR A 99 19.54 -60.04 -6.66
CA TYR A 99 18.40 -60.87 -7.04
C TYR A 99 18.80 -62.34 -7.12
N LEU A 100 17.95 -63.19 -6.56
CA LEU A 100 17.93 -64.62 -6.76
C LEU A 100 16.83 -64.97 -7.76
N LEU A 101 17.20 -65.67 -8.82
CA LEU A 101 16.27 -66.26 -9.78
C LEU A 101 15.97 -67.69 -9.38
N TYR A 102 14.72 -68.12 -9.49
CA TYR A 102 14.30 -69.47 -9.16
C TYR A 102 13.11 -69.96 -9.98
N TYR A 103 12.95 -71.27 -10.11
CA TYR A 103 11.74 -71.91 -10.62
C TYR A 103 11.58 -73.32 -10.06
N PHE A 104 10.36 -73.84 -10.09
CA PHE A 104 10.04 -75.18 -9.61
C PHE A 104 9.79 -76.13 -10.77
N LYS A 105 10.20 -77.39 -10.61
CA LYS A 105 9.92 -78.51 -11.50
C LYS A 105 9.34 -79.64 -10.67
N VAL A 106 8.13 -80.08 -10.99
CA VAL A 106 7.46 -81.20 -10.31
C VAL A 106 7.01 -82.21 -11.35
N SER A 107 7.31 -83.48 -11.11
CA SER A 107 7.01 -84.58 -12.02
C SER A 107 6.20 -85.66 -11.31
N ASP A 108 5.21 -86.21 -12.01
CA ASP A 108 4.43 -87.38 -11.59
C ASP A 108 4.41 -88.44 -12.71
N GLU A 109 3.50 -89.41 -12.63
CA GLU A 109 3.35 -90.44 -13.66
C GLU A 109 2.71 -89.91 -14.97
N SER A 110 2.02 -88.76 -14.90
CA SER A 110 1.35 -88.12 -16.04
C SER A 110 2.26 -87.18 -16.84
N GLY A 111 3.30 -86.62 -16.21
CA GLY A 111 4.26 -85.77 -16.87
C GLY A 111 5.02 -84.85 -15.91
N THR A 112 5.51 -83.73 -16.43
CA THR A 112 6.28 -82.74 -15.68
C THR A 112 5.71 -81.35 -15.89
N SER A 113 5.49 -80.65 -14.78
CA SER A 113 5.06 -79.26 -14.76
C SER A 113 6.16 -78.36 -14.23
N TYR A 114 6.20 -77.14 -14.75
CA TYR A 114 7.12 -76.10 -14.31
C TYR A 114 6.33 -74.89 -13.82
N TYR A 115 6.76 -74.32 -12.70
CA TYR A 115 6.26 -73.04 -12.19
C TYR A 115 7.40 -72.02 -12.27
N GLY A 116 7.35 -71.16 -13.29
CA GLY A 116 8.54 -70.49 -13.85
C GLY A 116 9.35 -71.43 -14.75
N ASN A 117 10.41 -70.94 -15.41
CA ASN A 117 11.39 -71.76 -16.14
C ASN A 117 12.70 -70.99 -16.37
N GLU A 118 13.70 -71.60 -17.02
CA GLU A 118 15.01 -70.97 -17.27
C GLU A 118 14.93 -69.65 -18.06
N THR A 119 13.94 -69.51 -18.96
CA THR A 119 13.76 -68.30 -19.79
C THR A 119 12.87 -67.25 -19.14
N HIS A 120 11.98 -67.67 -18.23
CA HIS A 120 11.05 -66.83 -17.48
C HIS A 120 11.06 -67.27 -16.00
N PRO A 121 12.18 -67.05 -15.29
CA PRO A 121 12.28 -67.44 -13.89
C PRO A 121 11.48 -66.49 -13.01
N LEU A 122 11.16 -66.96 -11.82
CA LEU A 122 10.72 -66.11 -10.72
C LEU A 122 11.93 -65.39 -10.13
N GLU A 123 11.72 -64.25 -9.52
CA GLU A 123 12.77 -63.46 -8.88
C GLU A 123 12.40 -63.05 -7.47
N VAL A 124 13.40 -63.02 -6.59
CA VAL A 124 13.32 -62.38 -5.27
C VAL A 124 14.57 -61.56 -5.02
N LEU A 125 14.44 -60.50 -4.23
CA LEU A 125 15.55 -59.65 -3.81
C LEU A 125 16.01 -60.00 -2.39
N VAL A 126 17.33 -60.05 -2.17
CA VAL A 126 17.90 -60.24 -0.84
C VAL A 126 17.96 -58.91 -0.11
N ASP A 127 17.35 -58.88 1.08
CA ASP A 127 17.37 -57.76 2.02
C ASP A 127 17.75 -58.25 3.43
N ARG A 128 18.90 -57.80 3.92
CA ARG A 128 19.42 -58.06 5.27
C ARG A 128 19.59 -56.77 6.05
N THR A 129 19.26 -55.64 5.45
CA THR A 129 19.40 -54.33 6.09
C THR A 129 18.15 -54.05 6.91
N PRO A 130 18.28 -53.69 8.19
CA PRO A 130 17.13 -53.29 8.96
C PRO A 130 16.75 -51.83 8.65
N PRO A 131 15.51 -51.41 8.96
CA PRO A 131 15.06 -50.05 8.72
C PRO A 131 15.93 -48.98 9.40
N ILE A 132 16.06 -47.84 8.72
CA ILE A 132 16.69 -46.63 9.25
C ILE A 132 15.61 -45.79 9.95
N ILE A 133 15.88 -45.41 11.19
CA ILE A 133 14.96 -44.67 12.05
C ILE A 133 15.58 -43.31 12.38
N SER A 134 14.82 -42.23 12.20
CA SER A 134 15.24 -40.87 12.52
C SER A 134 14.06 -39.96 12.92
N LEU A 135 14.35 -38.83 13.55
CA LEU A 135 13.36 -37.77 13.76
C LEU A 135 13.07 -37.03 12.45
N ALA A 136 11.80 -36.78 12.17
CA ALA A 136 11.42 -35.90 11.07
C ALA A 136 11.85 -34.46 11.39
N SER A 137 12.24 -33.69 10.36
CA SER A 137 12.68 -32.30 10.54
C SER A 137 11.61 -31.38 11.15
N ILE A 138 10.34 -31.69 10.88
CA ILE A 138 9.16 -30.99 11.40
C ILE A 138 8.77 -31.43 12.83
N SER A 139 9.42 -32.48 13.35
CA SER A 139 9.22 -32.97 14.71
C SER A 139 10.00 -32.12 15.72
N ALA A 140 9.61 -32.25 16.99
CA ALA A 140 10.42 -31.78 18.09
C ALA A 140 11.87 -32.31 17.99
N GLN A 141 12.85 -31.43 18.18
CA GLN A 141 14.27 -31.79 18.09
C GLN A 141 14.72 -32.54 19.36
N ASN A 142 15.84 -33.25 19.28
CA ASN A 142 16.44 -33.85 20.46
C ASN A 142 16.74 -32.76 21.52
N ASN A 143 16.41 -33.05 22.77
CA ASN A 143 16.54 -32.15 23.92
C ASN A 143 15.62 -30.92 23.88
N SER A 144 14.53 -30.98 23.10
CA SER A 144 13.51 -29.92 23.09
C SER A 144 12.37 -30.19 24.09
N TYR A 145 11.63 -29.14 24.41
CA TYR A 145 10.41 -29.22 25.18
C TYR A 145 9.23 -29.63 24.29
N VAL A 146 8.33 -30.45 24.83
CA VAL A 146 7.14 -30.96 24.16
C VAL A 146 5.94 -30.92 25.11
N SER A 147 4.79 -30.66 24.52
CA SER A 147 3.47 -30.63 25.17
C SER A 147 2.49 -31.47 24.36
N GLU A 148 1.22 -31.48 24.77
CA GLU A 148 0.14 -32.12 24.02
C GLU A 148 -0.04 -31.53 22.61
N ARG A 149 0.47 -30.30 22.41
CA ARG A 149 0.37 -29.53 21.16
C ARG A 149 1.53 -29.81 20.21
N LYS A 150 2.58 -30.51 20.67
CA LYS A 150 3.80 -30.77 19.91
C LYS A 150 4.04 -32.26 19.70
N LYS A 151 3.65 -32.76 18.53
CA LYS A 151 3.74 -34.18 18.17
C LYS A 151 5.18 -34.61 17.86
N LEU A 152 5.51 -35.86 18.21
CA LEU A 152 6.70 -36.52 17.71
C LEU A 152 6.40 -37.24 16.39
N ILE A 153 7.19 -36.91 15.38
CA ILE A 153 7.08 -37.48 14.03
C ILE A 153 8.43 -38.10 13.67
N PHE A 154 8.40 -39.35 13.23
CA PHE A 154 9.56 -40.13 12.84
C PHE A 154 9.57 -40.36 11.34
N ASN A 155 10.78 -40.33 10.77
CA ASN A 155 11.05 -40.79 9.43
C ASN A 155 11.69 -42.18 9.52
N ILE A 156 10.92 -43.20 9.14
CA ILE A 156 11.34 -44.60 9.13
C ILE A 156 11.36 -45.04 7.68
N THR A 157 12.52 -45.45 7.20
CA THR A 157 12.72 -45.82 5.80
C THR A 157 13.50 -47.12 5.72
N ASP A 158 13.11 -47.96 4.78
CA ASP A 158 13.89 -49.11 4.37
C ASP A 158 14.09 -49.03 2.83
N PRO A 159 15.34 -49.10 2.34
CA PRO A 159 15.63 -48.88 0.92
C PRO A 159 15.30 -50.07 0.01
N LEU A 160 15.03 -51.26 0.55
CA LEU A 160 14.86 -52.49 -0.24
C LEU A 160 13.44 -53.06 -0.10
N SER A 161 13.12 -53.69 1.04
CA SER A 161 11.83 -54.36 1.25
C SER A 161 10.73 -53.44 1.79
N GLY A 162 11.09 -52.23 2.21
CA GLY A 162 10.15 -51.26 2.74
C GLY A 162 9.76 -51.55 4.19
N VAL A 163 9.11 -50.60 4.84
CA VAL A 163 8.82 -50.66 6.28
C VAL A 163 7.52 -51.42 6.54
N ASN A 164 7.55 -52.40 7.44
CA ASN A 164 6.33 -53.03 7.94
C ASN A 164 5.67 -52.12 8.97
N VAL A 165 4.68 -51.34 8.50
CA VAL A 165 3.97 -50.34 9.31
C VAL A 165 3.35 -50.92 10.60
N ASN A 166 2.90 -52.19 10.57
CA ASN A 166 2.28 -52.85 11.72
C ASN A 166 3.29 -53.31 12.77
N ALA A 167 4.57 -53.36 12.41
CA ALA A 167 5.68 -53.72 13.28
C ALA A 167 6.54 -52.48 13.62
N THR A 168 5.91 -51.30 13.68
CA THR A 168 6.53 -50.06 14.13
C THR A 168 5.97 -49.64 15.48
N VAL A 169 6.85 -49.59 16.49
CA VAL A 169 6.47 -49.29 17.87
C VAL A 169 7.44 -48.29 18.48
N PHE A 170 6.96 -47.49 19.43
CA PHE A 170 7.78 -46.61 20.23
C PHE A 170 7.60 -46.88 21.72
N LEU A 171 8.59 -46.45 22.49
CA LEU A 171 8.64 -46.58 23.93
C LEU A 171 9.22 -45.28 24.50
N PHE A 172 8.61 -44.78 25.56
CA PHE A 172 9.07 -43.59 26.29
C PHE A 172 9.43 -44.00 27.72
N ALA A 173 10.66 -43.71 28.15
CA ALA A 173 11.19 -44.09 29.46
C ALA A 173 11.47 -42.85 30.31
N TYR A 174 11.10 -42.88 31.58
CA TYR A 174 11.32 -41.78 32.52
C TYR A 174 12.77 -41.79 33.03
N GLY A 175 13.52 -40.71 32.80
CA GLY A 175 14.92 -40.61 33.23
C GLY A 175 15.82 -41.75 32.71
N ASN A 176 16.68 -42.30 33.57
CA ASN A 176 17.54 -43.46 33.29
C ASN A 176 16.88 -44.80 33.67
N GLU A 177 15.60 -44.81 34.07
CA GLU A 177 14.91 -46.04 34.40
C GLU A 177 14.64 -46.80 33.10
N THR A 178 15.39 -47.88 32.93
CA THR A 178 15.20 -48.80 31.83
C THR A 178 14.02 -49.71 32.20
N TRP A 179 12.91 -49.64 31.44
CA TRP A 179 11.85 -50.66 31.37
C TRP A 179 10.65 -50.61 32.34
N ASN A 180 9.94 -49.50 32.47
CA ASN A 180 8.59 -49.52 33.08
C ASN A 180 7.43 -49.22 32.10
N SER A 181 7.71 -48.91 30.83
CA SER A 181 6.70 -48.63 29.81
C SER A 181 6.61 -49.72 28.75
N SER A 182 5.39 -50.03 28.31
CA SER A 182 5.13 -50.95 27.21
C SER A 182 5.34 -50.28 25.86
N TRP A 183 5.84 -51.04 24.89
CA TRP A 183 5.87 -50.63 23.49
C TRP A 183 4.46 -50.32 22.98
N THR A 184 4.32 -49.21 22.26
CA THR A 184 3.06 -48.72 21.71
C THR A 184 3.20 -48.55 20.21
N ASN A 185 2.19 -48.94 19.43
CA ASN A 185 2.24 -48.83 17.97
C ASN A 185 2.30 -47.37 17.51
N LEU A 186 3.12 -47.08 16.50
CA LEU A 186 3.11 -45.79 15.83
C LEU A 186 1.88 -45.66 14.92
N ILE A 187 1.41 -44.43 14.75
CA ILE A 187 0.33 -44.12 13.82
C ILE A 187 0.95 -43.75 12.47
N TYR A 188 0.70 -44.54 11.43
CA TYR A 188 1.13 -44.21 10.07
C TYR A 188 0.06 -43.40 9.33
N GLN A 189 0.37 -42.14 9.00
CA GLN A 189 -0.53 -41.23 8.29
C GLN A 189 0.26 -40.38 7.27
N ASN A 190 -0.25 -40.29 6.04
CA ASN A 190 0.33 -39.47 4.95
C ASN A 190 1.84 -39.65 4.76
N GLY A 191 2.36 -40.89 4.88
CA GLY A 191 3.78 -41.18 4.73
C GLY A 191 4.65 -40.93 5.97
N SER A 192 4.06 -40.52 7.10
CA SER A 192 4.78 -40.23 8.34
C SER A 192 4.37 -41.15 9.48
N PHE A 193 5.32 -41.47 10.37
CA PHE A 193 5.07 -42.24 11.59
C PHE A 193 4.94 -41.30 12.78
N ILE A 194 3.76 -41.23 13.39
CA ILE A 194 3.43 -40.28 14.45
C ILE A 194 3.33 -41.05 15.77
N ALA A 195 4.00 -40.56 16.82
CA ALA A 195 3.84 -41.09 18.16
C ALA A 195 2.43 -40.78 18.69
N PRO A 196 1.61 -41.78 19.07
CA PRO A 196 0.39 -41.54 19.85
C PRO A 196 0.73 -41.25 21.31
N TRP A 197 1.49 -40.18 21.54
CA TRP A 197 1.90 -39.79 22.88
C TRP A 197 0.91 -38.81 23.48
N ASN A 198 0.21 -39.20 24.55
CA ASN A 198 -0.56 -38.28 25.39
C ASN A 198 0.34 -37.73 26.52
N THR A 199 0.95 -36.56 26.32
CA THR A 199 1.85 -35.96 27.33
C THR A 199 1.11 -35.42 28.55
N SER A 200 -0.21 -35.20 28.47
CA SER A 200 -1.03 -34.71 29.59
C SER A 200 -1.10 -35.70 30.76
N GLU A 201 -0.88 -36.99 30.50
CA GLU A 201 -0.84 -38.04 31.51
C GLU A 201 0.55 -38.18 32.17
N LEU A 202 1.55 -37.48 31.62
CA LEU A 202 2.90 -37.52 32.16
C LEU A 202 3.11 -36.41 33.19
N PRO A 203 4.00 -36.64 34.19
CA PRO A 203 4.35 -35.60 35.14
C PRO A 203 4.88 -34.37 34.42
N ASN A 204 4.40 -33.19 34.79
CA ASN A 204 4.96 -31.96 34.26
C ASN A 204 6.43 -31.79 34.69
N ASN A 205 7.22 -31.04 33.93
CA ASN A 205 8.62 -30.74 34.20
C ASN A 205 9.52 -31.98 34.29
N SER A 206 9.19 -33.01 33.48
CA SER A 206 9.87 -34.30 33.48
C SER A 206 10.70 -34.53 32.22
N THR A 207 11.69 -35.43 32.31
CA THR A 207 12.58 -35.76 31.19
C THR A 207 12.38 -37.22 30.76
N TRP A 208 12.15 -37.44 29.48
CA TRP A 208 11.84 -38.74 28.91
C TRP A 208 12.76 -39.10 27.75
N ILE A 209 13.20 -40.36 27.70
CA ILE A 209 13.98 -40.91 26.60
C ILE A 209 13.04 -41.68 25.68
N VAL A 210 13.10 -41.40 24.39
CA VAL A 210 12.24 -42.06 23.39
C VAL A 210 13.07 -43.05 22.57
N TYR A 211 12.57 -44.29 22.52
CA TYR A 211 13.06 -45.38 21.69
C TYR A 211 12.02 -45.71 20.63
N VAL A 212 12.48 -46.08 19.44
CA VAL A 212 11.64 -46.57 18.35
C VAL A 212 12.21 -47.88 17.86
N ASN A 213 11.33 -48.87 17.68
CA ASN A 213 11.62 -50.14 17.05
C ASN A 213 10.80 -50.25 15.76
N ALA A 214 11.44 -50.64 14.68
CA ALA A 214 10.75 -50.89 13.42
C ALA A 214 11.32 -52.14 12.76
N SER A 215 10.46 -52.88 12.08
CA SER A 215 10.87 -53.92 11.15
C SER A 215 10.55 -53.58 9.69
N ASP A 216 11.26 -54.21 8.78
CA ASP A 216 10.95 -54.22 7.36
C ASP A 216 9.94 -55.34 7.03
N MET A 217 9.68 -55.57 5.74
CA MET A 217 8.76 -56.61 5.25
C MET A 217 9.34 -58.03 5.31
N VAL A 218 10.66 -58.18 5.53
CA VAL A 218 11.38 -59.46 5.60
C VAL A 218 11.61 -59.91 7.06
N GLY A 219 11.41 -59.00 8.03
CA GLY A 219 11.62 -59.23 9.46
C GLY A 219 12.96 -58.74 10.00
N ASN A 220 13.75 -58.00 9.21
CA ASN A 220 14.90 -57.26 9.74
C ASN A 220 14.37 -56.15 10.65
N TRP A 221 14.96 -55.97 11.83
CA TRP A 221 14.50 -54.97 12.80
C TRP A 221 15.64 -54.17 13.38
N ASN A 222 15.33 -52.94 13.79
CA ASN A 222 16.27 -52.03 14.43
C ASN A 222 15.58 -51.28 15.58
N VAL A 223 16.28 -51.14 16.71
CA VAL A 223 15.86 -50.31 17.85
C VAL A 223 16.81 -49.13 17.95
N THR A 224 16.27 -47.92 17.85
CA THR A 224 17.05 -46.69 17.92
C THR A 224 16.58 -45.83 19.09
N ARG A 225 17.53 -45.34 19.91
CA ARG A 225 17.27 -44.24 20.85
C ARG A 225 17.22 -42.94 20.05
N VAL A 226 16.02 -42.38 19.94
CA VAL A 226 15.76 -41.25 19.06
C VAL A 226 16.14 -39.92 19.71
N GLY A 227 15.91 -39.77 21.01
CA GLY A 227 16.26 -38.54 21.72
C GLY A 227 15.79 -38.49 23.17
N ILE A 228 16.07 -37.35 23.78
CA ILE A 228 15.57 -36.92 25.09
C ILE A 228 14.55 -35.80 24.83
N PHE A 229 13.43 -35.81 25.55
CA PHE A 229 12.40 -34.79 25.48
C PHE A 229 12.00 -34.35 26.89
N HIS A 230 11.70 -33.06 27.04
CA HIS A 230 11.27 -32.46 28.29
C HIS A 230 9.76 -32.17 28.21
N ILE A 231 8.99 -32.71 29.14
CA ILE A 231 7.54 -32.50 29.17
C ILE A 231 7.24 -31.19 29.88
N ASP A 232 6.59 -30.31 29.14
CA ASP A 232 6.02 -29.08 29.67
C ASP A 232 4.60 -28.93 29.13
N ASN A 233 3.61 -29.06 30.01
CA ASN A 233 2.19 -28.88 29.71
C ASN A 233 1.63 -27.62 30.41
N GLU A 234 2.48 -26.77 30.98
CA GLU A 234 2.06 -25.53 31.64
C GLU A 234 1.99 -24.40 30.59
N ASN A 235 0.93 -23.59 30.64
CA ASN A 235 0.85 -22.41 29.77
C ASN A 235 1.69 -21.28 30.38
N PRO A 236 2.29 -20.40 29.56
CA PRO A 236 2.94 -19.20 30.07
C PRO A 236 1.94 -18.30 30.82
N GLU A 237 2.39 -17.67 31.90
CA GLU A 237 1.62 -16.70 32.69
C GLU A 237 1.86 -15.28 32.18
N ILE A 238 0.82 -14.59 31.72
CA ILE A 238 0.91 -13.17 31.30
C ILE A 238 0.74 -12.27 32.54
N MET A 239 1.74 -11.43 32.80
CA MET A 239 1.81 -10.53 33.96
C MET A 239 1.38 -9.10 33.60
N ASP A 240 1.84 -8.57 32.47
CA ASP A 240 1.46 -7.26 31.96
C ASP A 240 1.49 -7.25 30.42
N TYR A 241 0.76 -6.30 29.82
CA TYR A 241 0.69 -6.16 28.37
C TYR A 241 0.34 -4.73 27.94
N TYR A 242 0.86 -4.32 26.78
CA TYR A 242 0.57 -3.07 26.10
C TYR A 242 0.34 -3.36 24.60
N PRO A 243 -0.64 -2.70 23.95
CA PRO A 243 -1.46 -1.59 24.43
C PRO A 243 -2.50 -1.99 25.49
N LYS A 244 -3.06 -0.99 26.20
CA LYS A 244 -4.22 -1.18 27.08
C LYS A 244 -5.52 -0.96 26.32
N ASP A 245 -6.63 -1.39 26.93
CA ASP A 245 -7.97 -1.25 26.36
C ASP A 245 -8.28 0.20 25.98
N ASP A 246 -8.88 0.35 24.80
CA ASP A 246 -9.32 1.59 24.16
C ASP A 246 -8.18 2.60 23.83
N GLN A 247 -6.92 2.16 23.90
CA GLN A 247 -5.76 2.96 23.49
C GLN A 247 -5.69 3.14 21.96
N ALA A 248 -5.29 4.33 21.54
CA ALA A 248 -4.99 4.65 20.15
C ALA A 248 -3.56 4.22 19.78
N ILE A 249 -3.43 3.55 18.64
CA ILE A 249 -2.16 3.07 18.07
C ILE A 249 -2.03 3.57 16.63
N TRP A 250 -0.80 3.87 16.20
CA TRP A 250 -0.52 4.46 14.89
C TRP A 250 0.90 4.16 14.42
N GLY A 251 1.12 4.22 13.10
CA GLY A 251 2.42 4.00 12.49
C GLY A 251 3.10 2.71 12.96
N GLU A 252 4.36 2.80 13.39
CA GLU A 252 5.07 1.70 14.02
C GLU A 252 4.81 1.70 15.53
N TYR A 253 3.95 0.79 15.99
CA TYR A 253 3.58 0.66 17.39
C TYR A 253 4.25 -0.56 18.04
N ARG A 254 4.90 -0.38 19.20
CA ARG A 254 5.51 -1.49 19.94
C ARG A 254 4.49 -2.19 20.83
N VAL A 255 4.03 -3.36 20.39
CA VAL A 255 3.28 -4.31 21.23
C VAL A 255 4.27 -4.96 22.20
N TYR A 256 3.90 -5.04 23.47
CA TYR A 256 4.77 -5.56 24.53
C TYR A 256 3.98 -6.42 25.50
N VAL A 257 4.57 -7.54 25.91
CA VAL A 257 4.00 -8.44 26.92
C VAL A 257 5.11 -8.83 27.90
N GLU A 258 4.84 -8.68 29.19
CA GLU A 258 5.61 -9.30 30.25
C GLU A 258 4.93 -10.62 30.62
N ALA A 259 5.65 -11.72 30.48
CA ALA A 259 5.12 -13.06 30.72
C ALA A 259 6.20 -13.95 31.32
N LYS A 260 5.78 -15.06 31.89
CA LYS A 260 6.69 -15.99 32.54
C LYS A 260 6.34 -17.42 32.20
N ASP A 261 7.37 -18.17 31.86
CA ASP A 261 7.32 -19.63 31.87
C ASP A 261 8.55 -20.14 32.64
N LEU A 262 8.33 -20.97 33.65
CA LEU A 262 9.39 -21.35 34.60
C LEU A 262 10.27 -22.49 34.12
N TYR A 263 9.81 -23.32 33.18
CA TYR A 263 10.47 -24.56 32.82
C TYR A 263 11.01 -24.54 31.41
N SER A 264 10.16 -24.36 30.40
CA SER A 264 10.59 -24.28 29.00
C SER A 264 11.01 -22.87 28.58
N GLY A 265 10.55 -21.84 29.30
CA GLY A 265 10.78 -20.43 28.97
C GLY A 265 9.99 -19.98 27.75
N LEU A 266 9.96 -18.67 27.52
CA LEU A 266 9.21 -18.09 26.40
C LEU A 266 9.88 -18.38 25.05
N ASN A 267 9.07 -18.47 24.00
CA ASN A 267 9.51 -18.70 22.62
C ASN A 267 9.23 -17.50 21.72
N ARG A 268 7.94 -17.15 21.55
CA ARG A 268 7.51 -16.09 20.63
C ARG A 268 6.21 -15.42 21.06
N ILE A 269 5.98 -14.22 20.54
CA ILE A 269 4.71 -13.52 20.56
C ILE A 269 4.12 -13.55 19.15
N GLU A 270 2.81 -13.76 19.07
CA GLU A 270 2.01 -13.62 17.85
C GLU A 270 0.94 -12.57 18.09
N VAL A 271 0.76 -11.68 17.11
CA VAL A 271 -0.16 -10.54 17.18
C VAL A 271 -1.08 -10.56 15.98
N ILE A 272 -2.39 -10.56 16.23
CA ILE A 272 -3.42 -10.57 15.19
C ILE A 272 -4.33 -9.33 15.34
N ILE A 273 -4.50 -8.58 14.26
CA ILE A 273 -5.38 -7.39 14.22
C ILE A 273 -5.90 -7.16 12.80
N GLY A 274 -7.21 -7.03 12.62
CA GLY A 274 -7.79 -6.62 11.33
C GLY A 274 -7.45 -7.53 10.13
N GLY A 275 -7.13 -8.80 10.37
CA GLY A 275 -6.67 -9.75 9.35
C GLY A 275 -5.15 -9.77 9.13
N PHE A 276 -4.40 -8.86 9.75
CA PHE A 276 -2.95 -8.92 9.86
C PHE A 276 -2.54 -9.91 10.96
N ASN A 277 -1.50 -10.70 10.70
CA ASN A 277 -0.90 -11.62 11.66
C ASN A 277 0.62 -11.56 11.52
N ASP A 278 1.33 -11.33 12.63
CA ASP A 278 2.79 -11.28 12.65
C ASP A 278 3.32 -11.88 13.96
N SER A 279 4.58 -12.28 13.95
CA SER A 279 5.23 -12.96 15.06
C SER A 279 6.67 -12.50 15.28
N SER A 280 7.12 -12.52 16.52
CA SER A 280 8.48 -12.14 16.91
C SER A 280 8.97 -13.02 18.06
N PRO A 281 10.26 -13.39 18.12
CA PRO A 281 10.81 -14.14 19.24
C PRO A 281 10.73 -13.34 20.55
N CYS A 282 10.60 -14.04 21.67
CA CYS A 282 10.66 -13.44 23.01
C CYS A 282 12.10 -13.34 23.52
N GLU A 283 12.34 -12.38 24.41
CA GLU A 283 13.61 -12.20 25.12
C GLU A 283 13.40 -12.41 26.62
N LYS A 284 13.85 -13.55 27.14
CA LYS A 284 13.71 -13.95 28.55
C LYS A 284 12.24 -13.92 29.03
N ASP A 285 11.91 -13.02 29.95
CA ASP A 285 10.60 -12.88 30.60
C ASP A 285 9.73 -11.81 29.91
N SER A 286 10.06 -11.43 28.68
CA SER A 286 9.28 -10.45 27.93
C SER A 286 9.26 -10.72 26.44
N CYS A 287 8.18 -10.33 25.77
CA CYS A 287 8.02 -10.43 24.34
C CYS A 287 7.63 -9.07 23.76
N ALA A 288 8.17 -8.75 22.59
CA ALA A 288 7.85 -7.51 21.90
C ALA A 288 7.75 -7.71 20.40
N LEU A 289 6.84 -6.96 19.79
CA LEU A 289 6.64 -6.93 18.35
C LEU A 289 6.38 -5.48 17.92
N ILE A 290 7.03 -5.05 16.84
CA ILE A 290 6.75 -3.76 16.20
C ILE A 290 5.64 -3.99 15.17
N LEU A 291 4.43 -3.54 15.50
CA LEU A 291 3.26 -3.60 14.65
C LEU A 291 3.23 -2.35 13.77
N ASN A 292 3.31 -2.52 12.45
CA ASN A 292 3.07 -1.43 11.51
C ASN A 292 1.57 -1.34 11.20
N THR A 293 0.91 -0.28 11.67
CA THR A 293 -0.51 -0.04 11.44
C THR A 293 -0.81 0.71 10.15
N GLY A 294 0.19 1.09 9.35
CA GLY A 294 0.02 1.95 8.17
C GLY A 294 -0.85 1.36 7.06
N GLU A 295 -0.96 0.03 6.99
CA GLU A 295 -1.85 -0.67 6.05
C GLU A 295 -3.21 -1.04 6.67
N ILE A 296 -3.39 -0.78 7.97
CA ILE A 296 -4.64 -1.06 8.69
C ILE A 296 -5.52 0.19 8.63
N PRO A 297 -6.74 0.13 8.05
CA PRO A 297 -7.63 1.28 8.00
C PRO A 297 -7.97 1.82 9.39
N ASP A 298 -8.17 3.12 9.51
CA ASP A 298 -8.55 3.73 10.79
C ASP A 298 -9.87 3.16 11.30
N GLY A 299 -9.92 2.87 12.60
CA GLY A 299 -11.09 2.22 13.19
C GLY A 299 -10.80 1.54 14.51
N ASN A 300 -11.85 0.98 15.10
CA ASN A 300 -11.75 0.19 16.32
C ASN A 300 -11.50 -1.28 15.96
N TYR A 301 -10.53 -1.91 16.59
CA TYR A 301 -10.15 -3.30 16.37
C TYR A 301 -10.03 -4.06 17.69
N THR A 302 -10.10 -5.38 17.60
CA THR A 302 -9.65 -6.28 18.66
C THR A 302 -8.27 -6.78 18.29
N LEU A 303 -7.27 -6.42 19.09
CA LEU A 303 -5.91 -6.91 19.02
C LEU A 303 -5.83 -8.20 19.85
N ILE A 304 -5.46 -9.30 19.22
CA ILE A 304 -5.21 -10.58 19.88
C ILE A 304 -3.70 -10.71 20.05
N ILE A 305 -3.24 -10.84 21.28
CA ILE A 305 -1.83 -11.01 21.59
C ILE A 305 -1.67 -12.38 22.23
N THR A 306 -0.89 -13.26 21.61
CA THR A 306 -0.64 -14.62 22.09
C THR A 306 0.85 -14.80 22.35
N VAL A 307 1.21 -15.31 23.53
CA VAL A 307 2.59 -15.67 23.87
C VAL A 307 2.70 -17.19 23.92
N PHE A 308 3.74 -17.72 23.29
CA PHE A 308 4.06 -19.14 23.24
C PHE A 308 5.34 -19.43 24.03
N ASP A 309 5.38 -20.58 24.68
CA ASP A 309 6.58 -21.15 25.30
C ASP A 309 7.35 -22.06 24.32
N ASN A 310 8.48 -22.65 24.74
CA ASN A 310 9.28 -23.54 23.89
C ASN A 310 8.66 -24.94 23.68
N ALA A 311 7.60 -25.27 24.42
CA ALA A 311 6.81 -26.49 24.30
C ALA A 311 5.56 -26.32 23.43
N GLU A 312 5.32 -25.11 22.86
CA GLU A 312 4.15 -24.71 22.08
C GLU A 312 2.84 -24.58 22.90
N ASN A 313 2.94 -24.47 24.24
CA ASN A 313 1.83 -23.99 25.06
C ASN A 313 1.68 -22.47 24.89
N PHE A 314 0.48 -21.93 25.16
CA PHE A 314 0.24 -20.51 24.95
C PHE A 314 -0.79 -19.90 25.90
N ALA A 315 -0.69 -18.59 26.05
CA ALA A 315 -1.70 -17.75 26.67
C ALA A 315 -2.00 -16.56 25.76
N SER A 316 -3.26 -16.10 25.78
CA SER A 316 -3.71 -14.99 24.94
C SER A 316 -4.44 -13.92 25.75
N VAL A 317 -4.27 -12.67 25.34
CA VAL A 317 -5.09 -11.53 25.77
C VAL A 317 -5.76 -10.86 24.57
N PHE A 318 -6.94 -10.28 24.83
CA PHE A 318 -7.74 -9.60 23.83
C PHE A 318 -7.86 -8.14 24.25
N VAL A 319 -7.36 -7.22 23.42
CA VAL A 319 -7.30 -5.80 23.74
C VAL A 319 -8.13 -5.03 22.72
N ARG A 320 -9.07 -4.20 23.18
CA ARG A 320 -9.70 -3.24 22.29
C ARG A 320 -8.71 -2.12 22.00
N VAL A 321 -8.44 -1.85 20.73
CA VAL A 321 -7.55 -0.77 20.31
C VAL A 321 -8.23 0.05 19.23
N ARG A 322 -7.73 1.26 19.02
CA ARG A 322 -8.12 2.07 17.88
C ARG A 322 -6.91 2.38 17.02
N VAL A 323 -6.98 1.99 15.76
CA VAL A 323 -5.99 2.39 14.76
C VAL A 323 -6.35 3.78 14.26
N ASP A 324 -5.39 4.69 14.29
CA ASP A 324 -5.53 6.07 13.84
C ASP A 324 -4.24 6.55 13.14
N ASN A 325 -4.16 6.35 11.83
CA ASN A 325 -3.05 6.77 10.98
C ASN A 325 -3.34 8.10 10.26
N SER A 326 -4.43 8.77 10.61
CA SER A 326 -4.91 9.97 9.94
C SER A 326 -4.39 11.27 10.55
N ASN A 327 -3.85 12.14 9.69
CA ASN A 327 -3.59 13.53 10.08
C ASN A 327 -4.90 14.33 10.17
N PRO A 328 -5.00 15.30 11.11
CA PRO A 328 -6.09 16.26 11.12
C PRO A 328 -6.19 17.03 9.80
N VAL A 329 -7.40 17.44 9.41
CA VAL A 329 -7.64 18.29 8.24
C VAL A 329 -8.09 19.67 8.72
N LEU A 330 -7.48 20.73 8.22
CA LEU A 330 -7.77 22.10 8.66
C LEU A 330 -8.41 22.93 7.54
N THR A 331 -9.52 23.59 7.86
CA THR A 331 -10.20 24.54 6.96
C THR A 331 -10.45 25.85 7.71
N LEU A 332 -9.99 26.98 7.17
CA LEU A 332 -10.16 28.29 7.79
C LEU A 332 -11.33 29.05 7.15
N GLU A 333 -12.29 29.47 7.98
CA GLU A 333 -13.37 30.40 7.67
C GLU A 333 -13.01 31.79 8.25
N TYR A 334 -13.08 32.82 7.41
CA TYR A 334 -12.70 34.19 7.76
C TYR A 334 -13.45 35.20 6.87
N PRO A 335 -13.64 36.45 7.33
CA PRO A 335 -14.50 37.42 6.64
C PRO A 335 -13.85 38.04 5.39
N SER A 336 -12.55 38.33 5.45
CA SER A 336 -11.77 38.97 4.38
C SER A 336 -10.27 38.72 4.61
N ASP A 337 -9.46 38.86 3.56
CA ASP A 337 -8.00 38.89 3.69
C ASP A 337 -7.52 40.21 4.34
N TYR A 338 -8.34 41.25 4.33
CA TYR A 338 -8.10 42.56 4.94
C TYR A 338 -8.91 42.70 6.23
N LEU A 339 -8.23 42.92 7.34
CA LEU A 339 -8.81 42.88 8.69
C LEU A 339 -8.62 44.22 9.40
N SER A 340 -9.68 44.67 10.09
CA SER A 340 -9.68 45.87 10.93
C SER A 340 -10.51 45.63 12.19
N GLY A 341 -10.09 46.21 13.32
CA GLY A 341 -10.76 46.06 14.60
C GLY A 341 -10.74 44.63 15.16
N GLU A 342 -11.86 44.22 15.76
CA GLU A 342 -12.02 42.89 16.35
C GLU A 342 -12.56 41.91 15.31
N VAL A 343 -11.80 40.83 15.06
CA VAL A 343 -12.12 39.82 14.05
C VAL A 343 -12.12 38.43 14.67
N VAL A 344 -13.08 37.61 14.23
CA VAL A 344 -13.19 36.20 14.60
C VAL A 344 -12.74 35.35 13.41
N LEU A 345 -11.68 34.58 13.59
CA LEU A 345 -11.25 33.55 12.65
C LEU A 345 -11.70 32.18 13.17
N LYS A 346 -12.35 31.40 12.31
CA LYS A 346 -12.92 30.10 12.67
C LYS A 346 -12.23 29.00 11.89
N LEU A 347 -11.62 28.07 12.59
CA LEU A 347 -10.90 26.94 12.05
C LEU A 347 -11.74 25.67 12.27
N LEU A 348 -12.21 25.07 11.18
CA LEU A 348 -12.85 23.76 11.20
C LEU A 348 -11.77 22.67 11.16
N VAL A 349 -11.85 21.73 12.08
CA VAL A 349 -10.92 20.60 12.21
C VAL A 349 -11.65 19.32 11.82
N GLY A 350 -11.22 18.67 10.75
CA GLY A 350 -11.72 17.37 10.31
C GLY A 350 -10.74 16.24 10.65
N ASN A 351 -11.20 14.99 10.45
CA ASN A 351 -10.37 13.79 10.53
C ASN A 351 -9.64 13.61 11.88
N ILE A 352 -10.37 13.83 12.98
CA ILE A 352 -9.87 13.81 14.35
C ILE A 352 -11.02 13.42 15.30
N ARG A 353 -10.74 12.82 16.45
CA ARG A 353 -11.73 12.55 17.50
C ARG A 353 -11.56 13.44 18.72
N GLU A 354 -10.33 13.72 19.12
CA GLU A 354 -9.99 14.62 20.20
C GLU A 354 -8.82 15.54 19.80
N ILE A 355 -8.95 16.81 20.14
CA ILE A 355 -7.88 17.81 19.97
C ILE A 355 -7.05 17.83 21.24
N LYS A 356 -5.77 17.44 21.15
CA LYS A 356 -4.85 17.48 22.29
C LYS A 356 -3.90 18.66 22.31
N GLY A 357 -3.68 19.30 21.16
CA GLY A 357 -2.89 20.51 21.05
C GLY A 357 -3.48 21.42 19.98
N SER A 358 -3.58 22.71 20.27
CA SER A 358 -4.06 23.69 19.29
C SER A 358 -3.50 25.08 19.58
N LYS A 359 -2.83 25.68 18.59
CA LYS A 359 -2.25 27.02 18.71
C LYS A 359 -2.25 27.74 17.38
N VAL A 360 -2.11 29.06 17.43
CA VAL A 360 -1.83 29.91 16.28
C VAL A 360 -0.54 30.67 16.51
N GLU A 361 0.32 30.67 15.50
CA GLU A 361 1.56 31.42 15.44
C GLU A 361 1.34 32.62 14.51
N ILE A 362 1.57 33.83 15.02
CA ILE A 362 1.41 35.08 14.29
C ILE A 362 2.79 35.59 13.91
N TYR A 363 3.08 35.62 12.62
CA TYR A 363 4.36 36.04 12.08
C TYR A 363 4.27 37.39 11.35
N GLN A 364 5.18 38.29 11.73
CA GLN A 364 5.51 39.51 11.00
C GLN A 364 7.03 39.48 10.77
N PRO A 365 7.58 40.04 9.67
CA PRO A 365 9.03 40.10 9.49
C PRO A 365 9.74 40.69 10.73
N GLY A 366 10.47 39.84 11.47
CA GLY A 366 11.19 40.20 12.70
C GLY A 366 10.46 39.97 14.03
N SER A 367 9.22 39.44 14.04
CA SER A 367 8.45 39.15 15.25
C SER A 367 7.61 37.87 15.12
N LEU A 368 7.57 37.06 16.18
CA LEU A 368 6.74 35.87 16.30
C LEU A 368 6.01 35.92 17.64
N SER A 369 4.68 35.73 17.62
CA SER A 369 3.89 35.51 18.84
C SER A 369 3.06 34.25 18.71
N GLU A 370 2.79 33.56 19.82
CA GLU A 370 1.94 32.38 19.84
C GLU A 370 0.75 32.60 20.77
N SER A 371 -0.41 32.05 20.39
CA SER A 371 -1.62 32.08 21.21
C SER A 371 -2.36 30.74 21.12
N PRO A 372 -2.96 30.24 22.21
CA PRO A 372 -3.79 29.05 22.16
C PRO A 372 -5.08 29.31 21.36
N LEU A 373 -5.58 28.28 20.70
CA LEU A 373 -6.91 28.31 20.08
C LEU A 373 -7.99 27.88 21.08
N ASN A 374 -9.17 28.48 21.01
CA ASN A 374 -10.32 28.03 21.78
C ASN A 374 -11.12 27.03 20.97
N CYS A 375 -10.98 25.74 21.27
CA CYS A 375 -11.57 24.66 20.48
C CYS A 375 -12.73 23.96 21.20
N GLN A 376 -13.88 23.85 20.51
CA GLN A 376 -15.05 23.10 20.98
C GLN A 376 -15.72 22.40 19.80
N ASN A 377 -16.06 21.12 19.95
CA ASN A 377 -16.73 20.31 18.93
C ASN A 377 -16.09 20.40 17.54
N PHE A 378 -14.76 20.26 17.47
CA PHE A 378 -13.98 20.31 16.22
C PHE A 378 -13.96 21.69 15.52
N ILE A 379 -14.39 22.72 16.23
CA ILE A 379 -14.33 24.11 15.77
C ILE A 379 -13.41 24.87 16.72
N CYS A 380 -12.32 25.38 16.19
CA CYS A 380 -11.37 26.23 16.90
C CYS A 380 -11.61 27.69 16.52
N VAL A 381 -11.74 28.57 17.51
CA VAL A 381 -11.95 29.99 17.31
C VAL A 381 -10.73 30.77 17.78
N PHE A 382 -10.32 31.73 16.95
CA PHE A 382 -9.29 32.69 17.28
C PHE A 382 -9.86 34.10 17.17
N LEU A 383 -9.91 34.82 18.29
CA LEU A 383 -10.32 36.21 18.36
C LEU A 383 -9.06 37.09 18.33
N ILE A 384 -8.98 37.99 17.36
CA ILE A 384 -7.87 38.92 17.21
C ILE A 384 -8.38 40.35 17.14
N ASP A 385 -7.75 41.23 17.92
CA ASP A 385 -7.93 42.68 17.80
C ASP A 385 -6.76 43.25 17.01
N THR A 386 -6.98 43.60 15.74
CA THR A 386 -5.92 44.12 14.86
C THR A 386 -5.43 45.51 15.29
N ARG A 387 -6.14 46.21 16.18
CA ARG A 387 -5.71 47.52 16.72
C ARG A 387 -4.51 47.40 17.68
N ALA A 388 -4.25 46.19 18.19
CA ALA A 388 -3.08 45.90 19.00
C ALA A 388 -1.79 45.75 18.16
N TYR A 389 -1.92 45.77 16.83
CA TYR A 389 -0.84 45.53 15.88
C TYR A 389 -0.69 46.75 14.97
N SER A 390 0.51 46.98 14.45
CA SER A 390 0.71 47.99 13.41
C SER A 390 0.11 47.52 12.09
N ASP A 391 -0.41 48.44 11.28
CA ASP A 391 -0.87 48.09 9.93
C ASP A 391 0.27 47.43 9.13
N GLY A 392 -0.07 46.41 8.35
CA GLY A 392 0.94 45.58 7.69
C GLY A 392 0.46 44.18 7.33
N THR A 393 1.39 43.41 6.77
CA THR A 393 1.15 42.01 6.36
C THR A 393 1.56 41.05 7.47
N TYR A 394 0.65 40.15 7.84
CA TYR A 394 0.85 39.13 8.87
C TYR A 394 0.55 37.74 8.30
N THR A 395 1.39 36.75 8.63
CA THR A 395 1.13 35.34 8.31
C THR A 395 0.73 34.62 9.58
N LEU A 396 -0.48 34.07 9.61
CA LEU A 396 -0.98 33.27 10.73
C LEU A 396 -0.86 31.79 10.37
N THR A 397 -0.19 31.03 11.22
CA THR A 397 -0.04 29.57 11.08
C THR A 397 -0.80 28.89 12.21
N PHE A 398 -1.91 28.26 11.85
CA PHE A 398 -2.73 27.46 12.75
C PHE A 398 -2.16 26.04 12.82
N LYS A 399 -1.99 25.52 14.03
CA LYS A 399 -1.48 24.16 14.29
C LYS A 399 -2.46 23.42 15.19
N VAL A 400 -2.80 22.19 14.81
CA VAL A 400 -3.68 21.32 15.60
C VAL A 400 -3.12 19.91 15.60
N ALA A 401 -3.09 19.28 16.77
CA ALA A 401 -2.66 17.92 16.99
C ALA A 401 -3.80 17.03 17.50
N ASN A 402 -3.88 15.80 16.99
CA ASN A 402 -4.82 14.78 17.46
C ASN A 402 -4.34 14.05 18.72
N GLU A 403 -5.14 13.10 19.20
CA GLU A 403 -4.84 12.36 20.44
C GLU A 403 -3.58 11.48 20.38
N VAL A 404 -3.12 11.12 19.19
CA VAL A 404 -1.87 10.38 18.96
C VAL A 404 -0.68 11.31 18.71
N GLY A 405 -0.90 12.63 18.75
CA GLY A 405 0.14 13.64 18.62
C GLY A 405 0.55 13.98 17.18
N MET A 406 -0.17 13.47 16.17
CA MET A 406 0.03 13.90 14.79
C MET A 406 -0.49 15.33 14.60
N GLU A 407 0.36 16.21 14.05
CA GLU A 407 0.10 17.64 13.89
C GLU A 407 -0.09 18.02 12.42
N THR A 408 -1.14 18.81 12.16
CA THR A 408 -1.34 19.50 10.87
C THR A 408 -1.21 21.01 11.08
N SER A 409 -0.65 21.69 10.08
CA SER A 409 -0.56 23.15 10.05
C SER A 409 -1.24 23.75 8.83
N LEU A 410 -1.82 24.94 8.99
CA LEU A 410 -2.43 25.75 7.94
C LEU A 410 -1.96 27.19 8.08
N SER A 411 -1.28 27.72 7.06
CA SER A 411 -0.81 29.11 7.04
C SER A 411 -1.67 29.97 6.11
N LYS A 412 -2.05 31.16 6.59
CA LYS A 412 -2.78 32.17 5.81
C LYS A 412 -2.23 33.56 6.08
N THR A 413 -2.06 34.32 5.01
CA THR A 413 -1.64 35.73 5.07
C THR A 413 -2.85 36.65 5.16
N PHE A 414 -2.79 37.61 6.08
CA PHE A 414 -3.77 38.67 6.29
C PHE A 414 -3.10 40.05 6.24
N TYR A 415 -3.87 41.06 5.87
CA TYR A 415 -3.46 42.47 5.88
C TYR A 415 -4.21 43.17 6.99
N PHE A 416 -3.50 43.64 8.01
CA PHE A 416 -4.10 44.45 9.06
C PHE A 416 -4.06 45.89 8.60
N ASP A 417 -5.24 46.50 8.53
CA ASP A 417 -5.41 47.88 8.08
C ASP A 417 -6.50 48.55 8.92
N ASN A 418 -6.07 49.24 9.97
CA ASN A 418 -6.95 49.98 10.86
C ASN A 418 -7.04 51.47 10.47
N LYS A 419 -6.39 51.87 9.37
CA LYS A 419 -6.26 53.27 8.98
C LYS A 419 -7.31 53.64 7.94
N LYS A 420 -8.04 54.72 8.22
CA LYS A 420 -9.01 55.25 7.26
C LYS A 420 -8.32 55.71 5.96
N PRO A 421 -8.97 55.52 4.80
CA PRO A 421 -8.47 56.00 3.53
C PRO A 421 -8.41 57.54 3.50
N THR A 422 -7.54 58.09 2.67
CA THR A 422 -7.48 59.54 2.43
C THR A 422 -8.48 59.93 1.36
N LEU A 423 -9.38 60.89 1.65
CA LEU A 423 -10.39 61.40 0.71
C LEU A 423 -10.03 62.82 0.26
N VAL A 424 -10.18 63.10 -1.04
CA VAL A 424 -10.04 64.43 -1.63
C VAL A 424 -11.25 64.70 -2.53
N VAL A 425 -12.04 65.72 -2.20
CA VAL A 425 -13.25 66.09 -2.94
C VAL A 425 -13.08 67.46 -3.62
N SER A 426 -13.33 67.55 -4.93
CA SER A 426 -13.40 68.84 -5.63
C SER A 426 -14.70 69.57 -5.30
N MET A 427 -14.72 70.90 -5.43
CA MET A 427 -15.98 71.64 -5.32
C MET A 427 -16.95 71.15 -6.41
N PRO A 428 -18.18 70.72 -6.07
CA PRO A 428 -19.15 70.31 -7.08
C PRO A 428 -19.67 71.54 -7.81
N VAL A 429 -19.85 71.43 -9.12
CA VAL A 429 -20.25 72.55 -9.99
C VAL A 429 -21.60 72.26 -10.63
N TYR A 430 -22.54 73.21 -10.56
CA TYR A 430 -23.82 73.12 -11.26
C TYR A 430 -23.83 74.01 -12.51
N GLU A 431 -23.95 73.38 -13.68
CA GLU A 431 -24.02 74.08 -14.96
C GLU A 431 -25.01 73.37 -15.89
N ASN A 432 -25.88 74.12 -16.58
CA ASN A 432 -26.83 73.59 -17.56
C ASN A 432 -27.62 72.36 -17.08
N GLN A 433 -28.25 72.44 -15.88
CA GLN A 433 -29.04 71.34 -15.27
C GLN A 433 -28.23 70.06 -14.98
N THR A 434 -26.90 70.15 -14.94
CA THR A 434 -26.00 69.03 -14.65
C THR A 434 -25.08 69.39 -13.49
N ILE A 435 -24.92 68.46 -12.54
CA ILE A 435 -23.94 68.54 -11.46
C ILE A 435 -22.69 67.78 -11.89
N PHE A 436 -21.54 68.46 -11.89
CA PHE A 436 -20.23 67.86 -12.15
C PHE A 436 -19.50 67.60 -10.83
N ILE A 437 -19.06 66.36 -10.67
CA ILE A 437 -18.43 65.87 -9.45
C ILE A 437 -17.10 65.20 -9.80
N SER A 438 -16.06 65.52 -9.04
CA SER A 438 -14.80 64.78 -9.05
C SER A 438 -14.30 64.60 -7.63
N PHE A 439 -14.01 63.37 -7.24
CA PHE A 439 -13.36 63.08 -5.97
C PHE A 439 -12.46 61.87 -6.11
N GLY A 440 -11.47 61.75 -5.24
CA GLY A 440 -10.51 60.67 -5.28
C GLY A 440 -10.12 60.20 -3.90
N GLY A 441 -9.64 58.98 -3.85
CA GLY A 441 -9.18 58.33 -2.63
C GLY A 441 -7.76 57.79 -2.78
N MET A 442 -7.03 57.72 -1.67
CA MET A 442 -5.80 56.96 -1.58
C MET A 442 -5.76 56.12 -0.31
N ASP A 443 -5.35 54.87 -0.44
CA ASP A 443 -5.04 53.99 0.68
C ASP A 443 -3.85 53.06 0.35
N GLU A 444 -3.11 52.65 1.38
CA GLU A 444 -1.92 51.81 1.26
C GLU A 444 -2.26 50.34 0.93
N PHE A 445 -3.35 49.80 1.47
CA PHE A 445 -3.78 48.42 1.31
C PHE A 445 -4.86 48.27 0.23
N GLY A 446 -5.55 49.35 -0.12
CA GLY A 446 -6.39 49.46 -1.30
C GLY A 446 -7.80 49.96 -0.97
N LEU A 447 -8.51 50.40 -2.01
CA LEU A 447 -9.85 50.97 -1.91
C LEU A 447 -10.92 50.02 -2.44
N ASN A 448 -12.06 50.01 -1.76
CA ASN A 448 -13.27 49.33 -2.18
C ASN A 448 -14.16 50.30 -3.00
N GLU A 449 -13.93 50.32 -4.31
CA GLU A 449 -14.69 51.16 -5.25
C GLU A 449 -16.20 50.85 -5.26
N ASN A 450 -16.60 49.59 -5.02
CA ASN A 450 -18.01 49.20 -5.03
C ASN A 450 -18.78 49.73 -3.81
N ALA A 451 -18.08 49.96 -2.69
CA ALA A 451 -18.66 50.54 -1.48
C ALA A 451 -18.62 52.09 -1.49
N THR A 452 -17.84 52.69 -2.39
CA THR A 452 -17.72 54.14 -2.55
C THR A 452 -19.03 54.74 -3.06
N ARG A 453 -19.49 55.82 -2.43
CA ARG A 453 -20.82 56.40 -2.68
C ARG A 453 -20.90 57.89 -2.41
N ILE A 454 -21.93 58.52 -2.98
CA ILE A 454 -22.34 59.89 -2.69
C ILE A 454 -23.74 59.85 -2.09
N GLU A 455 -23.97 60.60 -1.03
CA GLU A 455 -25.30 60.87 -0.50
C GLU A 455 -25.71 62.30 -0.90
N PHE A 456 -26.82 62.41 -1.62
CA PHE A 456 -27.34 63.68 -2.10
C PHE A 456 -28.86 63.74 -1.91
N MET A 457 -29.35 64.74 -1.18
CA MET A 457 -30.78 64.92 -0.88
C MET A 457 -31.46 63.66 -0.29
N GLY A 458 -30.72 62.86 0.48
CA GLY A 458 -31.21 61.60 1.08
C GLY A 458 -31.16 60.38 0.16
N GLU A 459 -30.68 60.52 -1.08
CA GLU A 459 -30.45 59.41 -2.01
C GLU A 459 -28.97 58.98 -1.99
N ILE A 460 -28.72 57.67 -1.97
CA ILE A 460 -27.38 57.10 -2.11
C ILE A 460 -27.13 56.80 -3.60
N LEU A 461 -26.13 57.47 -4.16
CA LEU A 461 -25.67 57.32 -5.52
C LEU A 461 -24.39 56.48 -5.54
N GLN A 462 -24.44 55.34 -6.24
CA GLN A 462 -23.23 54.57 -6.54
C GLN A 462 -22.44 55.28 -7.64
N VAL A 463 -21.13 55.41 -7.44
CA VAL A 463 -20.27 56.14 -8.37
C VAL A 463 -19.34 55.18 -9.09
N LYS A 464 -19.17 55.41 -10.39
CA LYS A 464 -18.16 54.68 -11.17
C LYS A 464 -16.80 55.34 -10.99
N CYS A 465 -15.91 54.65 -10.29
CA CYS A 465 -14.55 55.10 -10.06
C CYS A 465 -13.58 54.44 -11.04
N LYS A 466 -12.57 55.19 -11.46
CA LYS A 466 -11.44 54.70 -12.24
C LYS A 466 -10.24 54.46 -11.32
N ARG A 467 -9.68 53.25 -11.41
CA ARG A 467 -8.43 52.89 -10.73
C ARG A 467 -7.24 53.55 -11.43
N ILE A 468 -6.39 54.23 -10.66
CA ILE A 468 -5.17 54.87 -11.18
C ILE A 468 -3.92 54.06 -10.81
N LEU A 469 -3.90 53.45 -9.63
CA LEU A 469 -2.81 52.61 -9.15
C LEU A 469 -3.44 51.43 -8.40
N GLU A 470 -3.24 50.19 -8.88
CA GLU A 470 -3.65 48.88 -8.32
C GLU A 470 -4.54 48.96 -7.06
N ASN A 471 -5.76 49.51 -7.19
CA ASN A 471 -6.73 49.79 -6.11
C ASN A 471 -6.28 50.75 -5.00
N LYS A 472 -5.01 51.09 -4.86
CA LYS A 472 -4.47 52.07 -3.90
C LYS A 472 -4.90 53.50 -4.17
N ARG A 473 -5.26 53.82 -5.41
CA ARG A 473 -5.79 55.14 -5.79
C ARG A 473 -6.95 55.01 -6.75
N ILE A 474 -8.04 55.71 -6.42
CA ILE A 474 -9.22 55.83 -7.27
C ILE A 474 -9.52 57.29 -7.52
N VAL A 475 -10.05 57.57 -8.71
CA VAL A 475 -10.68 58.86 -9.04
C VAL A 475 -12.06 58.57 -9.62
N CYS A 476 -13.05 59.22 -9.05
CA CYS A 476 -14.46 59.06 -9.36
C CYS A 476 -14.94 60.37 -10.00
N GLU A 477 -15.49 60.26 -11.20
CA GLU A 477 -16.09 61.40 -11.92
C GLU A 477 -17.54 61.04 -12.21
N GLU A 478 -18.46 61.93 -11.84
CA GLU A 478 -19.89 61.68 -12.02
C GLU A 478 -20.60 62.92 -12.58
N ARG A 479 -21.63 62.66 -13.38
CA ARG A 479 -22.51 63.69 -13.96
C ARG A 479 -23.95 63.38 -13.60
N ILE A 480 -24.55 64.24 -12.80
CA ILE A 480 -25.94 64.07 -12.34
C ILE A 480 -26.81 65.08 -13.06
N GLU A 481 -27.65 64.62 -13.99
CA GLU A 481 -28.66 65.46 -14.64
C GLU A 481 -29.83 65.66 -13.67
N ARG A 482 -29.99 66.89 -13.16
CA ARG A 482 -31.06 67.23 -12.21
C ARG A 482 -31.37 68.71 -12.28
N GLU A 483 -32.66 69.03 -12.42
CA GLU A 483 -33.12 70.42 -12.31
C GLU A 483 -33.26 70.80 -10.83
N LEU A 484 -32.50 71.81 -10.41
CA LEU A 484 -32.45 72.30 -9.03
C LEU A 484 -32.89 73.77 -8.97
N GLU A 485 -33.67 74.10 -7.94
CA GLU A 485 -33.99 75.50 -7.61
C GLU A 485 -32.74 76.22 -7.05
N PRO A 486 -32.64 77.56 -7.20
CA PRO A 486 -31.55 78.32 -6.59
C PRO A 486 -31.48 78.11 -5.09
N GLY A 487 -30.30 77.73 -4.59
CA GLY A 487 -30.12 77.35 -3.20
C GLY A 487 -28.82 76.59 -2.96
N ASN A 488 -28.58 76.25 -1.70
CA ASN A 488 -27.42 75.49 -1.27
C ASN A 488 -27.84 74.06 -0.95
N TYR A 489 -27.23 73.09 -1.61
CA TYR A 489 -27.52 71.66 -1.41
C TYR A 489 -26.29 70.97 -0.82
N SER A 490 -26.51 70.13 0.19
CA SER A 490 -25.42 69.37 0.80
C SER A 490 -25.18 68.05 0.08
N MET A 491 -23.90 67.75 -0.16
CA MET A 491 -23.44 66.50 -0.78
C MET A 491 -22.41 65.85 0.13
N LYS A 492 -22.65 64.61 0.55
CA LYS A 492 -21.70 63.84 1.35
C LYS A 492 -21.04 62.77 0.48
N PHE A 493 -19.71 62.76 0.46
CA PHE A 493 -18.89 61.82 -0.27
C PHE A 493 -18.30 60.83 0.71
N GLU A 494 -18.34 59.53 0.41
CA GLU A 494 -17.76 58.50 1.27
C GLU A 494 -17.01 57.46 0.46
N ILE A 495 -15.76 57.20 0.85
CA ILE A 495 -14.90 56.15 0.29
C ILE A 495 -14.60 55.10 1.36
N PHE A 496 -14.38 53.87 0.92
CA PHE A 496 -14.05 52.72 1.77
C PHE A 496 -12.74 52.09 1.32
N ASP A 497 -11.93 51.62 2.27
CA ASP A 497 -10.82 50.73 1.99
C ASP A 497 -11.28 49.25 1.92
N LEU A 498 -10.34 48.34 1.65
CA LEU A 498 -10.60 46.90 1.58
C LEU A 498 -10.82 46.25 2.96
N ALA A 499 -10.37 46.88 4.05
CA ALA A 499 -10.65 46.49 5.43
C ALA A 499 -11.96 47.10 5.98
N ASN A 500 -12.71 47.80 5.11
CA ASN A 500 -13.98 48.45 5.39
C ASN A 500 -13.91 49.66 6.35
N ASN A 501 -12.74 50.30 6.50
CA ASN A 501 -12.70 51.63 7.12
C ASN A 501 -13.14 52.68 6.11
N SER A 502 -13.81 53.73 6.59
CA SER A 502 -14.37 54.78 5.72
C SER A 502 -13.89 56.18 6.07
N ALA A 503 -13.80 57.02 5.03
CA ALA A 503 -13.60 58.45 5.13
C ALA A 503 -14.71 59.17 4.39
N SER A 504 -15.24 60.23 5.00
CA SER A 504 -16.33 61.02 4.43
C SER A 504 -16.08 62.52 4.53
N GLU A 505 -16.50 63.26 3.51
CA GLU A 505 -16.43 64.72 3.47
C GLU A 505 -17.76 65.28 2.93
N GLU A 506 -18.16 66.45 3.39
CA GLU A 506 -19.39 67.14 2.95
C GLU A 506 -19.03 68.42 2.20
N LYS A 507 -19.64 68.63 1.02
CA LYS A 507 -19.51 69.87 0.23
C LYS A 507 -20.89 70.47 -0.04
N ILE A 508 -20.90 71.80 -0.11
CA ILE A 508 -22.09 72.56 -0.47
C ILE A 508 -22.04 72.86 -1.97
N LEU A 509 -23.08 72.43 -2.68
CA LEU A 509 -23.36 72.81 -4.05
C LEU A 509 -24.20 74.10 -4.05
N GLU A 510 -23.64 75.18 -4.59
CA GLU A 510 -24.36 76.45 -4.77
C GLU A 510 -25.01 76.52 -6.15
N VAL A 511 -26.34 76.60 -6.18
CA VAL A 511 -27.13 76.80 -7.42
C VAL A 511 -27.51 78.27 -7.54
N LYS A 512 -26.91 78.96 -8.52
CA LYS A 512 -27.15 80.39 -8.75
C LYS A 512 -28.42 80.63 -9.58
N PRO A 513 -29.12 81.75 -9.37
CA PRO A 513 -30.27 82.13 -10.19
C PRO A 513 -29.87 82.43 -11.64
N LYS A 514 -30.70 82.03 -12.61
CA LYS A 514 -30.49 82.30 -14.04
C LYS A 514 -30.49 83.82 -14.30
N VAL A 515 -29.36 84.37 -14.73
CA VAL A 515 -29.25 85.79 -15.14
C VAL A 515 -29.71 85.93 -16.59
N PHE A 516 -30.78 86.70 -16.83
CA PHE A 516 -31.17 87.14 -18.17
C PHE A 516 -30.34 88.37 -18.56
N ALA A 517 -29.49 88.26 -19.60
CA ALA A 517 -28.70 89.38 -20.10
C ALA A 517 -29.53 90.26 -21.06
N GLY A 518 -29.65 91.55 -20.74
CA GLY A 518 -30.17 92.59 -21.63
C GLY A 518 -29.09 93.62 -22.00
N THR A 519 -28.92 93.82 -23.31
CA THR A 519 -28.46 95.02 -24.07
C THR A 519 -27.14 95.77 -23.74
N GLN A 520 -26.41 96.07 -24.82
CA GLN A 520 -25.07 96.65 -24.97
C GLN A 520 -24.93 98.15 -24.64
N GLU A 521 -23.69 98.59 -24.37
CA GLU A 521 -22.93 99.76 -24.90
C GLU A 521 -21.65 99.91 -24.03
N SER A 522 -20.46 100.40 -24.42
CA SER A 522 -19.81 100.85 -25.65
C SER A 522 -18.30 101.02 -25.33
N LYS A 523 -17.43 100.73 -26.31
CA LYS A 523 -16.03 101.20 -26.55
C LYS A 523 -15.24 101.93 -25.43
N GLU A 524 -13.99 101.51 -25.21
CA GLU A 524 -12.79 102.25 -25.66
C GLU A 524 -11.47 101.47 -25.44
N GLU A 525 -10.58 101.53 -26.45
CA GLU A 525 -9.22 101.00 -26.45
C GLU A 525 -8.18 102.05 -25.98
N LYS A 526 -7.00 101.54 -25.58
CA LYS A 526 -5.67 102.17 -25.34
C LYS A 526 -5.42 102.50 -23.87
N ASN A 527 -4.35 102.04 -23.22
CA ASN A 527 -2.95 102.07 -23.66
C ASN A 527 -2.07 101.12 -22.81
N VAL A 528 -0.97 100.63 -23.39
CA VAL A 528 0.08 99.84 -22.74
C VAL A 528 1.27 100.74 -22.39
N SER A 529 1.68 100.76 -21.12
CA SER A 529 3.07 100.95 -20.63
C SER A 529 3.06 100.74 -19.10
N ALA A 530 3.61 99.63 -18.57
CA ALA A 530 4.93 99.50 -17.93
C ALA A 530 5.06 100.38 -16.65
N VAL A 531 5.46 99.93 -15.45
CA VAL A 531 6.19 98.73 -14.97
C VAL A 531 6.13 98.71 -13.41
N SER A 532 6.39 97.53 -12.83
CA SER A 532 6.95 97.23 -11.49
C SER A 532 6.04 96.64 -10.38
N GLU A 533 6.15 95.30 -10.29
CA GLU A 533 6.44 94.48 -9.10
C GLU A 533 5.57 94.59 -7.83
N ALA A 534 4.72 93.57 -7.64
CA ALA A 534 4.73 92.75 -6.42
C ALA A 534 4.09 91.36 -6.67
N ARG A 535 4.90 90.32 -6.43
CA ARG A 535 4.60 88.88 -6.45
C ARG A 535 3.23 88.48 -5.85
N LYS A 536 2.47 87.69 -6.60
CA LYS A 536 1.62 86.59 -6.08
C LYS A 536 1.83 85.38 -6.99
N GLU A 537 2.64 84.43 -6.53
CA GLU A 537 2.86 83.13 -7.16
C GLU A 537 1.70 82.17 -6.84
N GLY A 538 1.27 81.36 -7.81
CA GLY A 538 0.96 79.95 -7.52
C GLY A 538 -0.47 79.41 -7.65
N LYS A 539 -1.35 79.92 -8.53
CA LYS A 539 -2.58 79.18 -8.91
C LYS A 539 -2.68 79.00 -10.42
N ILE A 540 -3.07 77.81 -10.87
CA ILE A 540 -3.25 77.47 -12.29
C ILE A 540 -4.76 77.42 -12.56
N SER A 541 -5.21 78.20 -13.54
CA SER A 541 -6.62 78.26 -13.96
C SER A 541 -6.87 77.26 -15.09
N THR A 542 -7.95 76.49 -14.97
CA THR A 542 -8.46 75.57 -16.00
C THR A 542 -9.93 75.88 -16.30
N PRO A 543 -10.56 75.32 -17.36
CA PRO A 543 -11.99 75.46 -17.62
C PRO A 543 -12.90 75.00 -16.46
N PHE A 544 -12.34 74.32 -15.45
CA PHE A 544 -13.04 73.72 -14.31
C PHE A 544 -12.70 74.39 -12.96
N GLY A 545 -11.98 75.52 -12.95
CA GLY A 545 -11.69 76.30 -11.74
C GLY A 545 -10.20 76.59 -11.50
N GLU A 546 -9.90 77.30 -10.42
CA GLU A 546 -8.53 77.61 -9.96
C GLU A 546 -7.99 76.54 -9.00
N PHE A 547 -6.81 76.02 -9.29
CA PHE A 547 -6.17 74.97 -8.50
C PHE A 547 -4.79 75.40 -7.96
N GLU A 548 -4.45 74.91 -6.78
CA GLU A 548 -3.08 74.95 -6.28
C GLU A 548 -2.22 73.84 -6.92
N PRO A 549 -0.90 74.03 -7.13
CA PRO A 549 -0.02 73.06 -7.81
C PRO A 549 -0.04 71.65 -7.19
N ILE A 550 -0.28 71.54 -5.87
CA ILE A 550 -0.40 70.27 -5.15
C ILE A 550 -1.69 69.52 -5.55
N GLN A 551 -2.78 70.24 -5.81
CA GLN A 551 -4.06 69.64 -6.25
C GLN A 551 -3.93 69.07 -7.67
N ILE A 552 -3.16 69.72 -8.56
CA ILE A 552 -2.90 69.23 -9.93
C ILE A 552 -1.97 68.02 -9.92
N ALA A 553 -0.95 67.97 -9.07
CA ALA A 553 -0.05 66.82 -8.96
C ALA A 553 -0.76 65.56 -8.43
N LEU A 554 -1.77 65.74 -7.56
CA LEU A 554 -2.63 64.66 -7.04
C LEU A 554 -3.67 64.17 -8.08
N ILE A 555 -4.19 65.06 -8.92
CA ILE A 555 -5.19 64.75 -9.97
C ILE A 555 -4.55 64.14 -11.23
N PHE A 556 -3.33 64.55 -11.61
CA PHE A 556 -2.67 64.13 -12.87
C PHE A 556 -1.45 63.19 -12.70
N GLY A 557 -1.12 62.75 -11.48
CA GLY A 557 -0.21 61.62 -11.28
C GLY A 557 1.25 61.82 -11.74
N VAL A 558 1.87 62.96 -11.44
CA VAL A 558 3.32 63.16 -11.67
C VAL A 558 4.09 63.01 -10.34
N PRO A 559 5.07 62.09 -10.21
CA PRO A 559 5.91 61.99 -9.02
C PRO A 559 6.85 63.21 -8.91
N LEU A 560 6.79 63.93 -7.79
CA LEU A 560 7.56 65.16 -7.52
C LEU A 560 9.08 64.98 -7.31
N GLY A 561 9.70 63.92 -7.85
CA GLY A 561 11.09 63.56 -7.56
C GLY A 561 12.04 63.29 -8.73
N LEU A 562 11.60 63.34 -10.00
CA LEU A 562 12.36 62.69 -11.10
C LEU A 562 12.63 63.51 -12.37
N THR A 563 12.51 64.85 -12.34
CA THR A 563 12.78 65.67 -13.54
C THR A 563 14.17 66.32 -13.62
N LEU A 564 15.13 65.98 -12.75
CA LEU A 564 16.44 66.67 -12.74
C LEU A 564 17.72 65.80 -12.80
N LEU A 565 17.66 64.47 -12.96
CA LEU A 565 18.88 63.63 -12.86
C LEU A 565 19.06 62.50 -13.90
N ALA A 566 18.40 62.55 -15.06
CA ALA A 566 18.49 61.47 -16.06
C ALA A 566 18.99 61.94 -17.44
N ILE A 567 20.07 62.72 -17.50
CA ILE A 567 20.83 62.99 -18.75
C ILE A 567 22.31 63.21 -18.36
N PRO A 568 23.06 62.20 -17.83
CA PRO A 568 24.13 61.57 -18.63
C PRO A 568 24.70 60.24 -18.05
N ILE A 569 23.93 59.14 -17.96
CA ILE A 569 24.47 57.82 -17.50
C ILE A 569 24.41 56.74 -18.61
N TYR A 570 23.80 57.07 -19.75
CA TYR A 570 23.69 56.14 -20.90
C TYR A 570 24.96 56.09 -21.78
N SER A 571 26.03 56.84 -21.48
CA SER A 571 27.25 56.86 -22.31
C SER A 571 28.52 56.30 -21.65
N PHE A 572 28.46 55.76 -20.42
CA PHE A 572 29.68 55.35 -19.70
C PHE A 572 29.83 53.86 -19.37
N LEU A 573 28.85 53.00 -19.68
CA LEU A 573 28.97 51.55 -19.40
C LEU A 573 29.09 50.67 -20.66
N SER A 574 29.31 51.27 -21.83
CA SER A 574 29.88 50.54 -22.97
C SER A 574 31.41 50.60 -22.93
N ARG A 575 32.06 49.69 -22.19
CA ARG A 575 33.43 49.15 -22.40
C ARG A 575 34.01 48.56 -21.10
N LYS A 576 34.00 47.22 -20.94
CA LYS A 576 35.20 46.38 -20.72
C LYS A 576 34.85 44.90 -20.50
N ARG A 577 35.86 44.07 -20.81
CA ARG A 577 35.89 42.62 -21.07
C ARG A 577 35.68 41.71 -19.84
N VAL A 578 34.99 40.59 -20.11
CA VAL A 578 35.24 39.17 -19.76
C VAL A 578 36.38 38.84 -18.78
N ILE A 579 36.06 38.16 -17.67
CA ILE A 579 36.82 37.01 -17.13
C ILE A 579 35.83 35.93 -16.65
N SER A 580 36.16 34.70 -17.03
CA SER A 580 35.51 33.41 -16.80
C SER A 580 35.83 32.80 -15.44
N ILE A 581 34.84 32.20 -14.75
CA ILE A 581 35.04 31.09 -13.81
C ILE A 581 33.96 30.05 -14.10
N LYS A 582 34.36 28.79 -14.27
CA LYS A 582 33.52 27.65 -14.63
C LYS A 582 33.46 26.70 -13.43
N ILE A 583 32.31 26.03 -13.32
CA ILE A 583 32.03 24.70 -12.75
C ILE A 583 31.21 24.70 -11.44
N GLU A 584 30.23 23.80 -11.43
CA GLU A 584 29.31 23.36 -10.33
C GLU A 584 27.98 24.09 -10.14
N ALA A 585 27.27 24.45 -11.23
CA ALA A 585 25.88 24.94 -11.15
C ALA A 585 24.95 24.51 -12.30
N GLU A 586 25.34 23.57 -13.18
CA GLU A 586 24.59 23.31 -14.43
C GLU A 586 23.29 22.49 -14.27
N GLU A 587 23.10 21.72 -13.18
CA GLU A 587 21.84 20.99 -12.95
C GLU A 587 20.77 21.83 -12.24
N LYS A 588 21.18 22.75 -11.35
CA LYS A 588 20.25 23.63 -10.63
C LYS A 588 19.74 24.78 -11.51
N LEU A 589 20.59 25.30 -12.40
CA LEU A 589 20.26 26.43 -13.28
C LEU A 589 19.28 26.03 -14.40
N LYS A 590 19.25 24.76 -14.81
CA LYS A 590 18.33 24.27 -15.86
C LYS A 590 16.87 24.32 -15.40
N ASN A 591 16.60 23.94 -14.16
CA ASN A 591 15.26 24.03 -13.56
C ASN A 591 14.83 25.49 -13.32
N GLU A 592 15.74 26.38 -12.89
CA GLU A 592 15.41 27.79 -12.70
C GLU A 592 15.23 28.54 -14.03
N LEU A 593 15.97 28.18 -15.08
CA LEU A 593 15.84 28.81 -16.40
C LEU A 593 14.52 28.43 -17.11
N ASP A 594 14.02 27.21 -16.93
CA ASP A 594 12.70 26.80 -17.44
C ASP A 594 11.57 27.54 -16.69
N ASN A 595 11.69 27.72 -15.37
CA ASN A 595 10.75 28.51 -14.56
C ASN A 595 10.76 30.01 -14.92
N VAL A 596 11.94 30.58 -15.22
CA VAL A 596 12.07 31.97 -15.66
C VAL A 596 11.52 32.18 -17.07
N THR A 597 11.67 31.19 -17.96
CA THR A 597 11.09 31.25 -19.33
C THR A 597 9.56 31.17 -19.29
N MET A 598 9.02 30.42 -18.33
CA MET A 598 7.59 30.30 -18.05
C MET A 598 7.03 31.58 -17.40
N ALA A 599 7.66 32.10 -16.35
CA ALA A 599 7.29 33.37 -15.71
C ALA A 599 7.32 34.55 -16.69
N LYS A 600 8.29 34.59 -17.61
CA LYS A 600 8.41 35.64 -18.64
C LYS A 600 7.31 35.57 -19.71
N ARG A 601 6.65 34.41 -19.90
CA ARG A 601 5.46 34.28 -20.76
C ARG A 601 4.19 34.78 -20.06
N PHE A 602 4.12 34.65 -18.74
CA PHE A 602 2.97 35.01 -17.92
C PHE A 602 2.85 36.51 -17.62
N ILE A 603 3.98 37.23 -17.54
CA ILE A 603 4.03 38.67 -17.19
C ILE A 603 3.26 39.60 -18.17
N ASN A 604 2.85 39.12 -19.37
CA ASN A 604 2.15 39.92 -20.38
C ASN A 604 0.73 39.40 -20.73
N MET A 605 0.10 38.57 -19.88
CA MET A 605 -1.18 37.92 -20.16
C MET A 605 -2.30 38.41 -19.22
N SER A 606 -3.56 38.42 -19.68
CA SER A 606 -4.73 38.69 -18.82
C SER A 606 -4.94 37.57 -17.79
N GLY A 607 -5.52 37.88 -16.63
CA GLY A 607 -5.71 36.92 -15.52
C GLY A 607 -6.44 35.63 -15.92
N GLU A 608 -7.54 35.74 -16.68
CA GLU A 608 -8.29 34.57 -17.17
C GLU A 608 -7.46 33.66 -18.10
N LEU A 609 -6.52 34.25 -18.87
CA LEU A 609 -5.64 33.49 -19.76
C LEU A 609 -4.50 32.80 -18.99
N MET A 610 -4.12 33.35 -17.83
CA MET A 610 -3.15 32.72 -16.93
C MET A 610 -3.73 31.47 -16.27
N GLU A 611 -4.94 31.58 -15.71
CA GLU A 611 -5.62 30.46 -15.05
C GLU A 611 -5.79 29.26 -15.99
N GLU A 612 -6.19 29.49 -17.24
CA GLU A 612 -6.37 28.41 -18.21
C GLU A 612 -5.05 27.73 -18.61
N LYS A 613 -3.96 28.49 -18.73
CA LYS A 613 -2.64 27.90 -19.02
C LYS A 613 -2.01 27.21 -17.81
N GLU A 614 -2.27 27.71 -16.62
CA GLU A 614 -1.87 27.06 -15.37
C GLU A 614 -2.59 25.71 -15.19
N TYR A 615 -3.89 25.66 -15.45
CA TYR A 615 -4.65 24.41 -15.47
C TYR A 615 -4.03 23.38 -16.43
N LEU A 616 -3.73 23.79 -17.68
CA LEU A 616 -3.11 22.91 -18.67
C LEU A 616 -1.73 22.41 -18.25
N LEU A 617 -0.95 23.24 -17.56
CA LEU A 617 0.36 22.85 -17.06
C LEU A 617 0.28 21.84 -15.91
N ASN A 618 -0.67 22.03 -14.98
CA ASN A 618 -0.94 21.07 -13.92
C ASN A 618 -1.39 19.72 -14.49
N VAL A 619 -2.25 19.74 -15.52
CA VAL A 619 -2.63 18.52 -16.25
C VAL A 619 -1.42 17.89 -16.93
N LYS A 620 -0.51 18.67 -17.53
CA LYS A 620 0.71 18.14 -18.16
C LYS A 620 1.60 17.42 -17.15
N LYS A 621 1.79 18.01 -15.97
CA LYS A 621 2.58 17.43 -14.88
C LYS A 621 1.96 16.12 -14.40
N MET A 622 0.65 16.11 -14.16
CA MET A 622 -0.11 14.90 -13.80
C MET A 622 0.06 13.79 -14.85
N VAL A 623 -0.04 14.13 -16.14
CA VAL A 623 0.14 13.17 -17.27
C VAL A 623 1.59 12.67 -17.37
N GLU A 624 2.58 13.49 -17.03
CA GLU A 624 3.98 13.08 -16.94
C GLU A 624 4.22 12.10 -15.78
N GLU A 625 3.64 12.36 -14.61
CA GLU A 625 3.69 11.48 -13.44
C GLU A 625 3.03 10.12 -13.73
N ILE A 626 1.83 10.11 -14.33
CA ILE A 626 1.14 8.89 -14.79
C ILE A 626 2.03 8.11 -15.79
N SER A 627 2.74 8.81 -16.69
CA SER A 627 3.61 8.14 -17.67
C SER A 627 4.88 7.52 -17.08
N GLN A 628 5.30 7.95 -15.89
CA GLN A 628 6.48 7.41 -15.18
C GLN A 628 6.11 6.33 -14.17
N ILE A 629 4.91 6.39 -13.61
CA ILE A 629 4.39 5.49 -12.59
C ILE A 629 3.23 4.73 -13.22
N SER A 630 3.49 3.73 -14.06
CA SER A 630 2.47 2.70 -14.31
C SER A 630 2.55 1.72 -13.14
N PRO A 631 1.73 1.87 -12.08
CA PRO A 631 1.85 1.08 -10.85
C PRO A 631 1.53 -0.39 -11.12
N LEU A 632 0.72 -0.61 -12.16
CA LEU A 632 0.11 -1.87 -12.55
C LEU A 632 1.11 -2.80 -13.26
N ARG A 633 2.12 -2.23 -13.94
CA ARG A 633 3.16 -3.03 -14.61
C ARG A 633 4.04 -3.80 -13.61
N GLY A 634 4.42 -3.18 -12.51
CA GLY A 634 5.25 -3.82 -11.48
C GLY A 634 4.51 -4.95 -10.76
N GLU A 635 3.24 -4.74 -10.43
CA GLU A 635 2.39 -5.78 -9.84
C GLU A 635 2.07 -6.90 -10.83
N PHE A 636 1.78 -6.57 -12.09
CA PHE A 636 1.58 -7.55 -13.16
C PHE A 636 2.83 -8.43 -13.34
N GLU A 637 4.03 -7.84 -13.43
CA GLU A 637 5.28 -8.59 -13.55
C GLU A 637 5.56 -9.48 -12.32
N LYS A 638 5.12 -9.07 -11.12
CA LYS A 638 5.22 -9.86 -9.88
C LYS A 638 4.23 -11.03 -9.87
N LEU A 639 2.98 -10.79 -10.25
CA LEU A 639 1.92 -11.82 -10.38
C LEU A 639 2.27 -12.86 -11.46
N MET A 640 2.83 -12.42 -12.58
CA MET A 640 3.21 -13.32 -13.69
C MET A 640 4.37 -14.27 -13.36
N LYS A 641 5.13 -14.00 -12.28
CA LYS A 641 6.14 -14.93 -11.74
C LYS A 641 5.54 -16.05 -10.88
N MET A 642 4.27 -15.93 -10.48
CA MET A 642 3.60 -16.86 -9.56
C MET A 642 2.62 -17.82 -10.26
N ILE A 643 2.47 -17.72 -11.60
CA ILE A 643 1.47 -18.48 -12.38
C ILE A 643 2.16 -19.53 -13.28
N PRO A 644 1.62 -20.75 -13.45
CA PRO A 644 2.15 -21.76 -14.37
C PRO A 644 2.23 -21.32 -15.84
N GLU A 645 3.28 -21.75 -16.56
CA GLU A 645 3.64 -21.30 -17.93
C GLU A 645 2.49 -21.39 -18.97
N VAL A 646 1.56 -22.34 -18.80
CA VAL A 646 0.43 -22.57 -19.72
C VAL A 646 -0.62 -21.45 -19.66
N ILE A 647 -0.80 -20.79 -18.52
CA ILE A 647 -1.75 -19.68 -18.33
C ILE A 647 -1.10 -18.35 -18.71
N LYS A 648 0.22 -18.27 -18.54
CA LYS A 648 1.07 -17.10 -18.78
C LYS A 648 0.98 -16.58 -20.22
N GLU A 649 1.05 -17.45 -21.23
CA GLU A 649 1.02 -17.04 -22.65
C GLU A 649 -0.33 -16.43 -23.08
N LYS A 650 -1.45 -16.97 -22.58
CA LYS A 650 -2.78 -16.45 -22.89
C LYS A 650 -2.99 -15.07 -22.26
N MET A 651 -2.53 -14.89 -21.03
CA MET A 651 -2.65 -13.63 -20.28
C MET A 651 -1.69 -12.55 -20.77
N GLU A 652 -0.44 -12.90 -21.13
CA GLU A 652 0.51 -11.94 -21.71
C GLU A 652 -0.01 -11.35 -23.01
N LYS A 653 -0.65 -12.17 -23.85
CA LYS A 653 -1.19 -11.71 -25.13
C LYS A 653 -2.34 -10.73 -24.95
N GLU A 654 -3.22 -10.97 -23.97
CA GLU A 654 -4.34 -10.08 -23.69
C GLU A 654 -3.91 -8.74 -23.06
N TYR A 655 -2.91 -8.77 -22.17
CA TYR A 655 -2.37 -7.56 -21.52
C TYR A 655 -1.50 -6.71 -22.48
N LYS A 656 -0.61 -7.34 -23.27
CA LYS A 656 0.29 -6.62 -24.19
C LYS A 656 -0.43 -5.98 -25.39
N ASP A 657 -1.47 -6.60 -25.96
CA ASP A 657 -2.10 -6.09 -27.18
C ASP A 657 -3.18 -5.02 -26.93
N LYS A 658 -3.91 -5.07 -25.80
CA LYS A 658 -5.00 -4.12 -25.50
C LYS A 658 -4.53 -2.87 -24.74
N ILE A 659 -3.70 -3.03 -23.71
CA ILE A 659 -3.50 -1.96 -22.70
C ILE A 659 -2.33 -1.02 -23.07
N SER A 660 -1.16 -1.57 -23.44
CA SER A 660 0.03 -0.74 -23.72
C SER A 660 -0.10 0.18 -24.95
N ARG A 661 -1.00 -0.10 -25.90
CA ARG A 661 -1.14 0.71 -27.13
C ARG A 661 -2.11 1.87 -26.97
N LEU A 662 -3.18 1.71 -26.19
CA LEU A 662 -4.20 2.74 -25.98
C LEU A 662 -3.73 3.81 -24.98
N GLU A 663 -3.09 3.40 -23.89
CA GLU A 663 -2.54 4.30 -22.86
C GLU A 663 -1.45 5.23 -23.44
N LYS A 664 -0.48 4.68 -24.18
CA LYS A 664 0.58 5.47 -24.83
C LYS A 664 0.05 6.41 -25.91
N ARG A 665 -1.03 6.03 -26.60
CA ARG A 665 -1.66 6.86 -27.65
C ARG A 665 -2.36 8.07 -27.03
N ASN A 666 -3.13 7.86 -25.97
CA ASN A 666 -3.86 8.93 -25.30
C ASN A 666 -2.92 9.87 -24.52
N LEU A 667 -1.91 9.34 -23.82
CA LEU A 667 -0.90 10.17 -23.12
C LEU A 667 -0.13 11.08 -24.09
N ASN A 668 0.29 10.56 -25.26
CA ASN A 668 1.02 11.35 -26.25
C ASN A 668 0.12 12.41 -26.92
N GLU A 669 -1.14 12.08 -27.19
CA GLU A 669 -2.10 13.02 -27.78
C GLU A 669 -2.46 14.15 -26.80
N ILE A 670 -2.66 13.85 -25.51
CA ILE A 670 -2.88 14.86 -24.47
C ILE A 670 -1.67 15.80 -24.35
N LYS A 671 -0.45 15.26 -24.28
CA LYS A 671 0.79 16.08 -24.24
C LYS A 671 0.89 17.01 -25.45
N ARG A 672 0.60 16.48 -26.66
CA ARG A 672 0.63 17.27 -27.89
C ARG A 672 -0.38 18.41 -27.90
N ARG A 673 -1.60 18.17 -27.41
CA ARG A 673 -2.66 19.20 -27.34
C ARG A 673 -2.37 20.27 -26.30
N ILE A 674 -1.79 19.89 -25.16
CA ILE A 674 -1.34 20.86 -24.15
C ILE A 674 -0.22 21.73 -24.72
N ASP A 675 0.79 21.14 -25.35
CA ASP A 675 1.91 21.88 -25.95
C ASP A 675 1.47 22.84 -27.06
N PHE A 676 0.37 22.50 -27.76
CA PHE A 676 -0.28 23.38 -28.71
C PHE A 676 -1.02 24.53 -27.99
N ALA A 677 -1.89 24.22 -27.02
CA ALA A 677 -2.67 25.21 -26.27
C ALA A 677 -1.79 26.23 -25.52
N LEU A 678 -0.64 25.81 -25.00
CA LEU A 678 0.32 26.72 -24.34
C LEU A 678 0.89 27.79 -25.30
N LYS A 679 0.91 27.53 -26.62
CA LYS A 679 1.38 28.46 -27.66
C LYS A 679 0.26 29.36 -28.21
N VAL A 680 -1.00 29.01 -27.99
CA VAL A 680 -2.17 29.79 -28.42
C VAL A 680 -2.31 31.07 -27.57
N LYS A 681 -2.80 32.15 -28.18
CA LYS A 681 -3.05 33.45 -27.51
C LYS A 681 -4.54 33.79 -27.37
N ASP A 682 -5.40 33.06 -28.07
CA ASP A 682 -6.85 33.19 -28.02
C ASP A 682 -7.43 32.35 -26.86
N LEU A 683 -8.19 32.99 -25.98
CA LEU A 683 -8.78 32.35 -24.80
C LEU A 683 -9.85 31.32 -25.16
N GLU A 684 -10.65 31.59 -26.19
CA GLU A 684 -11.77 30.72 -26.58
C GLU A 684 -11.27 29.45 -27.27
N GLU A 685 -10.19 29.58 -28.04
CA GLU A 685 -9.49 28.44 -28.64
C GLU A 685 -8.83 27.55 -27.57
N ILE A 686 -8.27 28.14 -26.51
CA ILE A 686 -7.73 27.40 -25.36
C ILE A 686 -8.84 26.64 -24.62
N ARG A 687 -9.99 27.29 -24.37
CA ARG A 687 -11.15 26.64 -23.72
C ARG A 687 -11.67 25.46 -24.53
N LYS A 688 -11.71 25.58 -25.87
CA LYS A 688 -12.05 24.46 -26.75
C LYS A 688 -11.06 23.29 -26.62
N ILE A 689 -9.76 23.56 -26.64
CA ILE A 689 -8.73 22.52 -26.49
C ILE A 689 -8.80 21.87 -25.09
N LYS A 690 -9.15 22.64 -24.05
CA LYS A 690 -9.36 22.11 -22.69
C LYS A 690 -10.51 21.10 -22.63
N GLU A 691 -11.63 21.36 -23.29
CA GLU A 691 -12.73 20.39 -23.37
C GLU A 691 -12.33 19.12 -24.12
N GLU A 692 -11.55 19.25 -25.19
CA GLU A 692 -10.99 18.09 -25.89
C GLU A 692 -10.04 17.27 -25.01
N ILE A 693 -9.20 17.94 -24.20
CA ILE A 693 -8.31 17.28 -23.24
C ILE A 693 -9.11 16.57 -22.15
N LYS A 694 -10.22 17.15 -21.67
CA LYS A 694 -11.10 16.50 -20.68
C LYS A 694 -11.67 15.18 -21.20
N VAL A 695 -12.08 15.13 -22.47
CA VAL A 695 -12.56 13.89 -23.10
C VAL A 695 -11.46 12.83 -23.12
N LEU A 696 -10.23 13.20 -23.52
CA LEU A 696 -9.09 12.28 -23.53
C LEU A 696 -8.68 11.80 -22.13
N LEU A 697 -8.82 12.67 -21.11
CA LEU A 697 -8.58 12.30 -19.71
C LEU A 697 -9.65 11.34 -19.17
N ASP A 698 -10.91 11.53 -19.53
CA ASP A 698 -11.99 10.60 -19.16
C ASP A 698 -11.82 9.22 -19.84
N GLU A 699 -11.40 9.21 -21.11
CA GLU A 699 -11.01 7.98 -21.78
C GLU A 699 -9.82 7.30 -21.08
N LEU A 700 -8.77 8.05 -20.73
CA LEU A 700 -7.61 7.51 -20.01
C LEU A 700 -8.02 6.92 -18.65
N ARG A 701 -8.87 7.63 -17.89
CA ARG A 701 -9.41 7.16 -16.61
C ARG A 701 -10.15 5.84 -16.76
N LYS A 702 -11.07 5.73 -17.72
CA LYS A 702 -11.82 4.49 -17.99
C LYS A 702 -10.90 3.31 -18.30
N HIS A 703 -9.84 3.55 -19.07
CA HIS A 703 -8.85 2.51 -19.36
C HIS A 703 -8.09 2.06 -18.10
N ILE A 704 -7.69 2.99 -17.23
CA ILE A 704 -7.01 2.65 -15.96
C ILE A 704 -7.96 1.87 -15.03
N GLU A 705 -9.25 2.24 -14.97
CA GLU A 705 -10.26 1.51 -14.20
C GLU A 705 -10.49 0.09 -14.74
N GLU A 706 -10.49 -0.11 -16.06
CA GLU A 706 -10.55 -1.43 -16.69
C GLU A 706 -9.32 -2.29 -16.37
N GLU A 707 -8.12 -1.70 -16.40
CA GLU A 707 -6.87 -2.38 -16.06
C GLU A 707 -6.84 -2.82 -14.58
N LEU A 708 -7.28 -1.93 -13.67
CA LEU A 708 -7.41 -2.25 -12.26
C LEU A 708 -8.38 -3.41 -12.02
N LYS A 709 -9.51 -3.42 -12.72
CA LYS A 709 -10.50 -4.51 -12.63
C LYS A 709 -9.93 -5.85 -13.11
N LEU A 710 -9.16 -5.84 -14.20
CA LEU A 710 -8.51 -7.03 -14.72
C LEU A 710 -7.45 -7.58 -13.75
N LEU A 711 -6.67 -6.70 -13.10
CA LEU A 711 -5.71 -7.10 -12.07
C LEU A 711 -6.38 -7.65 -10.80
N GLN A 712 -7.50 -7.08 -10.37
CA GLN A 712 -8.28 -7.61 -9.26
C GLN A 712 -8.85 -9.00 -9.57
N GLU A 713 -9.30 -9.24 -10.80
CA GLU A 713 -9.76 -10.55 -11.26
C GLU A 713 -8.62 -11.58 -11.30
N ILE A 714 -7.43 -11.17 -11.74
CA ILE A 714 -6.21 -12.01 -11.69
C ILE A 714 -5.86 -12.37 -10.25
N LYS A 715 -5.83 -11.38 -9.33
CA LYS A 715 -5.51 -11.61 -7.91
C LYS A 715 -6.48 -12.59 -7.27
N LYS A 716 -7.78 -12.46 -7.55
CA LYS A 716 -8.82 -13.38 -7.08
C LYS A 716 -8.63 -14.80 -7.61
N ASN A 717 -8.20 -14.95 -8.86
CA ASN A 717 -7.90 -16.26 -9.44
C ASN A 717 -6.62 -16.85 -8.83
N VAL A 718 -5.58 -16.06 -8.55
CA VAL A 718 -4.34 -16.51 -7.90
C VAL A 718 -4.58 -16.94 -6.45
N GLU A 719 -5.37 -16.18 -5.67
CA GLU A 719 -5.78 -16.57 -4.30
C GLU A 719 -6.78 -17.75 -4.30
N GLY A 720 -7.48 -17.98 -5.41
CA GLY A 720 -8.46 -19.06 -5.61
C GLY A 720 -7.92 -20.32 -6.31
N VAL A 721 -6.67 -20.32 -6.79
CA VAL A 721 -6.03 -21.54 -7.30
C VAL A 721 -5.60 -22.37 -6.10
N LYS A 722 -6.41 -23.38 -5.76
CA LYS A 722 -5.91 -24.59 -5.12
C LYS A 722 -4.77 -25.16 -5.98
N LEU A 723 -3.54 -24.81 -5.65
CA LEU A 723 -2.36 -25.55 -6.06
C LEU A 723 -2.29 -26.76 -5.14
N GLU A 724 -2.79 -27.91 -5.59
CA GLU A 724 -2.39 -29.21 -5.05
C GLU A 724 -0.93 -29.49 -5.46
N ARG A 725 -0.01 -28.79 -4.78
CA ARG A 725 1.34 -29.21 -4.34
C ARG A 725 2.18 -28.00 -4.00
#